data_AF-A0A2T7D2W2-F1
#
_entry.id   AF-A0A2T7D2W2-F1
#
_cell.length_a   1.000
_cell.length_b   1.000
_cell.length_c   1.000
_cell.angle_alpha   90.00
_cell.angle_beta   90.00
_cell.angle_gamma   90.00
#
_symmetry.space_group_name_H-M   'P 1'
#
loop_
_entity.id
_entity.type
_entity.pdbx_description
1 polymer ?
#
loop_
_entity_poly.entity_id
_entity_poly.type
_entity_poly.pdbx_seq_one_letter_code
_entity_poly.pdbx_strand_id
1 'polypeptide(L)'
;MKQICDSVVVPNLRLRDEDEEEFEGNWVEYVRRDSEGSDSDTLRRAACRLLRGLAANYRDQVATLVSAQVQQMLAAYTVDRANNWKEKDAAIYLVIALMQKPGATGGGTPVVDMESFFTSVIVPELQAPDWQSEPMLKATVLRFLKEFRDQIPKATALALLPGVVRFLTHESNVVHLYAATFIENLLMIKDAVPVPGLNTLTRSQHYVAADINPFAPQIIQNLSTALSFPDSHENPYLMKCLMRVLGVANIAGLIVHEITARLVGILMEVCNNSKNPDFNHYLFEALAAVIGRSGEQDPALVPAFEASLFPVLQRILVEDIAEFWPYAFQIFAQIVYLSRPPLSPNYMQLFGVLLSNATWDRPPCVPALVRLMRAFLRKIPNELNQEGRLPNILAIFRSLLSRSSTEDSAFYMLNTLVENVGFDIMNPYINEIWSSLFTRLQTRQAVKFVNYLVVFMSLVLIRYGSGVLVSSIDAIQPNLFTQILQRFWIPNLKLIKGALEAKLTAVASIKLLCESAVLLDAAAVEWWGKLLDSVVMLLSRTNQDGAQQERNDGADAVDIQKISGYSVSFVRLQYAGKSDDDLLKEVNDPKQFLVTSLATLSVQSPGRFGPVIEQHVDSANKSALLQLCAAYNANIV
;
A
#
# COMPACT_ATOMS: atom_id res chain seq x y z
N MET A 1 -19.25 -43.76 10.34
CA MET A 1 -18.15 -42.85 9.94
C MET A 1 -17.24 -43.49 8.90
N LYS A 2 -16.61 -44.64 9.19
CA LYS A 2 -15.76 -45.37 8.22
C LYS A 2 -16.40 -45.55 6.83
N GLN A 3 -17.63 -46.07 6.75
CA GLN A 3 -18.35 -46.20 5.47
C GLN A 3 -18.58 -44.86 4.74
N ILE A 4 -18.78 -43.76 5.47
CA ILE A 4 -18.92 -42.43 4.85
C ILE A 4 -17.58 -41.99 4.27
N CYS A 5 -16.48 -42.19 4.99
CA CYS A 5 -15.14 -41.90 4.49
C CYS A 5 -14.81 -42.74 3.25
N ASP A 6 -14.95 -44.07 3.34
CA ASP A 6 -14.53 -45.01 2.32
C ASP A 6 -15.41 -44.96 1.06
N SER A 7 -16.73 -44.81 1.21
CA SER A 7 -17.68 -44.90 0.10
C SER A 7 -18.13 -43.56 -0.46
N VAL A 8 -17.98 -42.47 0.29
CA VAL A 8 -18.45 -41.13 -0.16
C VAL A 8 -17.29 -40.15 -0.29
N VAL A 9 -16.41 -40.04 0.73
CA VAL A 9 -15.37 -39.02 0.73
C VAL A 9 -14.23 -39.40 -0.23
N VAL A 10 -13.61 -40.56 -0.05
CA VAL A 10 -12.42 -40.98 -0.82
C VAL A 10 -12.68 -41.06 -2.33
N PRO A 11 -13.79 -41.68 -2.81
CA PRO A 11 -14.04 -41.78 -4.25
C PRO A 11 -14.26 -40.42 -4.93
N ASN A 12 -14.87 -39.47 -4.20
CA ASN A 12 -15.10 -38.11 -4.71
C ASN A 12 -13.89 -37.18 -4.52
N LEU A 13 -12.81 -37.65 -3.91
CA LEU A 13 -11.57 -36.90 -3.69
C LEU A 13 -10.50 -37.18 -4.74
N ARG A 14 -10.63 -38.26 -5.51
CA ARG A 14 -9.72 -38.60 -6.61
C ARG A 14 -10.01 -37.71 -7.81
N LEU A 15 -8.94 -37.36 -8.53
CA LEU A 15 -9.04 -36.65 -9.79
C LEU A 15 -9.79 -37.49 -10.82
N ARG A 16 -10.66 -36.82 -11.57
CA ARG A 16 -11.44 -37.37 -12.67
C ARG A 16 -10.86 -36.91 -14.00
N ASP A 17 -11.24 -37.60 -15.07
CA ASP A 17 -10.81 -37.24 -16.41
C ASP A 17 -11.28 -35.83 -16.79
N GLU A 18 -12.45 -35.39 -16.31
CA GLU A 18 -12.94 -34.00 -16.45
C GLU A 18 -12.02 -32.97 -15.78
N ASP A 19 -11.38 -33.30 -14.65
CA ASP A 19 -10.44 -32.41 -13.98
C ASP A 19 -9.12 -32.30 -14.78
N GLU A 20 -8.71 -33.38 -15.45
CA GLU A 20 -7.54 -33.40 -16.34
C GLU A 20 -7.80 -32.58 -17.60
N GLU A 21 -8.96 -32.76 -18.23
CA GLU A 21 -9.37 -31.98 -19.40
C GLU A 21 -9.44 -30.48 -19.09
N GLU A 22 -9.96 -30.10 -17.91
CA GLU A 22 -10.00 -28.69 -17.49
C GLU A 22 -8.61 -28.15 -17.16
N PHE A 23 -7.74 -28.95 -16.52
CA PHE A 23 -6.37 -28.59 -16.22
C PHE A 23 -5.54 -28.28 -17.47
N GLU A 24 -5.72 -29.07 -18.53
CA GLU A 24 -5.00 -28.91 -19.81
C GLU A 24 -5.66 -27.88 -20.73
N GLY A 25 -7.00 -27.88 -20.82
CA GLY A 25 -7.75 -27.09 -21.79
C GLY A 25 -8.19 -25.70 -21.29
N ASN A 26 -8.37 -25.51 -19.99
CA ASN A 26 -8.79 -24.22 -19.40
C ASN A 26 -8.21 -24.02 -17.99
N TRP A 27 -6.90 -23.80 -17.95
CA TRP A 27 -6.18 -23.61 -16.70
C TRP A 27 -6.74 -22.47 -15.82
N VAL A 28 -7.32 -21.43 -16.42
CA VAL A 28 -7.89 -20.28 -15.70
C VAL A 28 -9.08 -20.72 -14.87
N GLU A 29 -10.03 -21.45 -15.47
CA GLU A 29 -11.19 -21.98 -14.75
C GLU A 29 -10.79 -23.02 -13.71
N TYR A 30 -9.81 -23.89 -14.02
CA TYR A 30 -9.24 -24.82 -13.03
C TYR A 30 -8.74 -24.08 -11.78
N VAL A 31 -7.89 -23.06 -11.96
CA VAL A 31 -7.33 -22.28 -10.84
C VAL A 31 -8.42 -21.49 -10.11
N ARG A 32 -9.39 -20.91 -10.83
CA ARG A 32 -10.53 -20.19 -10.23
C ARG A 32 -11.36 -21.09 -9.32
N ARG A 33 -11.72 -22.30 -9.79
CA ARG A 33 -12.47 -23.31 -9.03
C ARG A 33 -11.69 -23.79 -7.82
N ASP A 34 -10.40 -24.02 -8.01
CA ASP A 34 -9.55 -24.66 -7.00
C ASP A 34 -9.07 -23.68 -5.90
N SER A 35 -8.64 -22.48 -6.29
CA SER A 35 -7.99 -21.49 -5.41
C SER A 35 -8.95 -20.39 -4.92
N GLU A 36 -9.81 -19.86 -5.78
CA GLU A 36 -10.62 -18.66 -5.48
C GLU A 36 -12.00 -18.99 -4.88
N GLY A 37 -12.45 -20.24 -5.01
CA GLY A 37 -13.65 -20.74 -4.35
C GLY A 37 -14.95 -20.07 -4.76
N SER A 38 -14.99 -19.47 -5.96
CA SER A 38 -16.14 -18.78 -6.51
C SER A 38 -17.26 -19.71 -7.01
N ASP A 39 -16.97 -21.01 -7.22
CA ASP A 39 -17.99 -22.01 -7.52
C ASP A 39 -18.06 -23.09 -6.43
N SER A 40 -19.24 -23.26 -5.84
CA SER A 40 -19.50 -24.11 -4.68
C SER A 40 -19.58 -25.61 -4.97
N ASP A 41 -19.41 -26.05 -6.23
CA ASP A 41 -20.05 -27.28 -6.72
C ASP A 41 -19.09 -28.36 -7.24
N THR A 42 -17.77 -28.30 -6.99
CA THR A 42 -16.91 -29.46 -7.29
C THR A 42 -17.12 -30.56 -6.24
N LEU A 43 -17.22 -31.81 -6.69
CA LEU A 43 -17.43 -32.96 -5.81
C LEU A 43 -16.26 -33.15 -4.84
N ARG A 44 -15.03 -32.82 -5.28
CA ARG A 44 -13.83 -32.76 -4.45
C ARG A 44 -14.00 -31.82 -3.25
N ARG A 45 -14.46 -30.60 -3.48
CA ARG A 45 -14.68 -29.59 -2.45
C ARG A 45 -15.88 -29.95 -1.55
N ALA A 46 -16.94 -30.52 -2.12
CA ALA A 46 -18.10 -30.99 -1.36
C ALA A 46 -17.71 -32.14 -0.39
N ALA A 47 -16.93 -33.11 -0.85
CA ALA A 47 -16.39 -34.19 -0.02
C ALA A 47 -15.51 -33.64 1.12
N CYS A 48 -14.67 -32.65 0.84
CA CYS A 48 -13.83 -32.00 1.83
C CYS A 48 -14.64 -31.18 2.85
N ARG A 49 -15.69 -30.47 2.42
CA ARG A 49 -16.61 -29.74 3.31
C ARG A 49 -17.37 -30.70 4.22
N LEU A 50 -17.86 -31.82 3.68
CA LEU A 50 -18.49 -32.87 4.47
C LEU A 50 -17.52 -33.39 5.54
N LEU A 51 -16.28 -33.68 5.15
CA LEU A 51 -15.26 -34.18 6.07
C LEU A 51 -14.89 -33.17 7.16
N ARG A 52 -14.77 -31.87 6.82
CA ARG A 52 -14.59 -30.78 7.81
C ARG A 52 -15.76 -30.69 8.77
N GLY A 53 -16.99 -30.80 8.28
CA GLY A 53 -18.20 -30.79 9.11
C GLY A 53 -18.26 -31.98 10.06
N LEU A 54 -17.83 -33.16 9.63
CA LEU A 54 -17.66 -34.34 10.49
C LEU A 54 -16.56 -34.12 11.52
N ALA A 55 -15.41 -33.57 11.12
CA ALA A 55 -14.27 -33.29 12.00
C ALA A 55 -14.59 -32.27 13.10
N ALA A 56 -15.54 -31.35 12.85
CA ALA A 56 -15.99 -30.38 13.85
C ALA A 56 -16.66 -31.05 15.07
N ASN A 57 -17.30 -32.20 14.89
CA ASN A 57 -18.03 -32.92 15.94
C ASN A 57 -17.33 -34.21 16.41
N TYR A 58 -16.50 -34.82 15.56
CA TYR A 58 -15.90 -36.14 15.78
C TYR A 58 -14.40 -36.17 15.45
N ARG A 59 -13.66 -35.15 15.88
CA ARG A 59 -12.27 -34.87 15.48
C ARG A 59 -11.35 -36.09 15.56
N ASP A 60 -11.28 -36.77 16.71
CA ASP A 60 -10.32 -37.87 16.90
C ASP A 60 -10.63 -39.10 16.02
N GLN A 61 -11.92 -39.38 15.80
CA GLN A 61 -12.36 -40.47 14.93
C GLN A 61 -12.05 -40.17 13.46
N VAL A 62 -12.33 -38.93 13.03
CA VAL A 62 -12.00 -38.46 11.67
C VAL A 62 -10.49 -38.46 11.49
N ALA A 63 -9.73 -38.00 12.48
CA ALA A 63 -8.27 -37.97 12.42
C ALA A 63 -7.70 -39.37 12.20
N THR A 64 -8.08 -40.34 13.04
CA THR A 64 -7.61 -41.73 12.94
C THR A 64 -7.94 -42.36 11.59
N LEU A 65 -9.17 -42.17 11.08
CA LEU A 65 -9.58 -42.71 9.78
C LEU A 65 -8.81 -42.10 8.62
N VAL A 66 -8.63 -40.78 8.64
CA VAL A 66 -7.93 -40.04 7.58
C VAL A 66 -6.45 -40.39 7.58
N SER A 67 -5.79 -40.45 8.74
CA SER A 67 -4.37 -40.83 8.81
C SER A 67 -4.14 -42.22 8.20
N ALA A 68 -5.02 -43.19 8.51
CA ALA A 68 -4.95 -44.53 7.92
C ALA A 68 -5.17 -44.51 6.40
N GLN A 69 -6.12 -43.71 5.92
CA GLN A 69 -6.40 -43.57 4.50
C GLN A 69 -5.22 -42.93 3.75
N VAL A 70 -4.62 -41.86 4.30
CA VAL A 70 -3.42 -41.21 3.75
C VAL A 70 -2.28 -42.22 3.64
N GLN A 71 -2.03 -43.01 4.69
CA GLN A 71 -0.99 -44.05 4.65
C GLN A 71 -1.25 -45.11 3.57
N GLN A 72 -2.50 -45.55 3.41
CA GLN A 72 -2.87 -46.51 2.37
C GLN A 72 -2.65 -45.95 0.95
N MET A 73 -3.04 -44.70 0.71
CA MET A 73 -2.89 -44.03 -0.58
C MET A 73 -1.41 -43.81 -0.93
N LEU A 74 -0.60 -43.39 0.05
CA LEU A 74 0.85 -43.26 -0.12
C LEU A 74 1.53 -44.61 -0.35
N ALA A 75 1.09 -45.68 0.32
CA ALA A 75 1.60 -47.03 0.08
C ALA A 75 1.27 -47.50 -1.35
N ALA A 76 0.05 -47.28 -1.83
CA ALA A 76 -0.35 -47.60 -3.20
C ALA A 76 0.52 -46.86 -4.24
N TYR A 77 0.81 -45.58 -4.00
CA TYR A 77 1.74 -44.82 -4.82
C TYR A 77 3.14 -45.43 -4.86
N THR A 78 3.68 -45.90 -3.72
CA THR A 78 5.03 -46.50 -3.70
C THR A 78 5.15 -47.81 -4.47
N VAL A 79 4.05 -48.55 -4.65
CA VAL A 79 4.03 -49.81 -5.42
C VAL A 79 4.20 -49.56 -6.92
N ASP A 80 3.53 -48.54 -7.45
CA ASP A 80 3.60 -48.19 -8.87
C ASP A 80 3.39 -46.68 -9.04
N ARG A 81 4.49 -45.93 -9.06
CA ARG A 81 4.44 -44.45 -9.09
C ARG A 81 3.77 -43.93 -10.35
N ALA A 82 4.12 -44.53 -11.50
CA ALA A 82 3.70 -44.06 -12.82
C ALA A 82 2.17 -44.16 -12.99
N ASN A 83 1.54 -45.19 -12.43
CA ASN A 83 0.09 -45.38 -12.55
C ASN A 83 -0.71 -44.86 -11.34
N ASN A 84 -0.09 -44.76 -10.15
CA ASN A 84 -0.81 -44.43 -8.92
C ASN A 84 -0.54 -43.01 -8.39
N TRP A 85 -0.02 -42.09 -9.21
CA TRP A 85 0.21 -40.69 -8.84
C TRP A 85 -1.07 -39.99 -8.32
N LYS A 86 -2.24 -40.36 -8.84
CA LYS A 86 -3.56 -39.87 -8.39
C LYS A 86 -3.84 -40.19 -6.91
N GLU A 87 -3.32 -41.31 -6.39
CA GLU A 87 -3.45 -41.65 -4.96
C GLU A 87 -2.65 -40.69 -4.09
N LYS A 88 -1.43 -40.35 -4.50
CA LYS A 88 -0.60 -39.38 -3.78
C LYS A 88 -1.20 -37.97 -3.84
N ASP A 89 -1.71 -37.57 -5.00
CA ASP A 89 -2.42 -36.30 -5.18
C ASP A 89 -3.62 -36.18 -4.22
N ALA A 90 -4.49 -37.20 -4.20
CA ALA A 90 -5.65 -37.21 -3.32
C ALA A 90 -5.27 -37.31 -1.83
N ALA A 91 -4.17 -37.97 -1.48
CA ALA A 91 -3.64 -37.97 -0.12
C ALA A 91 -3.20 -36.56 0.32
N ILE A 92 -2.49 -35.82 -0.54
CA ILE A 92 -2.06 -34.44 -0.25
C ILE A 92 -3.29 -33.52 -0.16
N TYR A 93 -4.24 -33.64 -1.08
CA TYR A 93 -5.47 -32.83 -1.08
C TYR A 93 -6.30 -33.06 0.19
N LEU A 94 -6.38 -34.30 0.67
CA LEU A 94 -7.06 -34.65 1.91
C LEU A 94 -6.41 -33.96 3.13
N VAL A 95 -5.09 -33.87 3.17
CA VAL A 95 -4.37 -33.12 4.22
C VAL A 95 -4.65 -31.62 4.10
N ILE A 96 -4.58 -31.04 2.89
CA ILE A 96 -4.95 -29.62 2.65
C ILE A 96 -6.37 -29.34 3.16
N ALA A 97 -7.29 -30.27 2.94
CA ALA A 97 -8.68 -30.14 3.34
C ALA A 97 -8.86 -30.11 4.86
N LEU A 98 -8.13 -30.91 5.63
CA LEU A 98 -8.39 -31.09 7.05
C LEU A 98 -7.53 -30.23 7.98
N MET A 99 -6.37 -29.80 7.50
CA MET A 99 -5.47 -28.99 8.32
C MET A 99 -6.07 -27.60 8.54
N GLN A 100 -6.06 -27.16 9.81
CA GLN A 100 -6.54 -25.84 10.20
C GLN A 100 -5.41 -24.82 10.07
N LYS A 101 -5.76 -23.59 9.66
CA LYS A 101 -4.83 -22.46 9.69
C LYS A 101 -4.57 -22.04 11.14
N PRO A 102 -3.35 -21.57 11.50
CA PRO A 102 -3.04 -21.10 12.84
C PRO A 102 -4.03 -19.98 13.25
N GLY A 103 -4.60 -20.07 14.46
CA GLY A 103 -5.54 -19.07 14.99
C GLY A 103 -7.03 -19.35 14.70
N ALA A 104 -7.38 -20.43 14.00
CA ALA A 104 -8.75 -20.93 13.99
C ALA A 104 -9.15 -21.39 15.41
N THR A 105 -10.31 -20.96 15.89
CA THR A 105 -10.85 -21.31 17.21
C THR A 105 -11.18 -22.81 17.28
N GLY A 106 -10.18 -23.61 17.61
CA GLY A 106 -10.30 -25.07 17.65
C GLY A 106 -8.99 -25.75 18.03
N GLY A 107 -8.45 -25.41 19.21
CA GLY A 107 -7.25 -26.03 19.80
C GLY A 107 -7.42 -27.51 20.11
N GLY A 108 -7.37 -28.35 19.08
CA GLY A 108 -7.32 -29.80 19.21
C GLY A 108 -6.07 -30.37 18.53
N THR A 109 -5.83 -31.65 18.79
CA THR A 109 -4.73 -32.45 18.22
C THR A 109 -4.67 -32.32 16.69
N PRO A 110 -3.48 -32.13 16.10
CA PRO A 110 -3.33 -32.10 14.65
C PRO A 110 -3.68 -33.48 14.07
N VAL A 111 -4.47 -33.51 12.99
CA VAL A 111 -4.93 -34.73 12.32
C VAL A 111 -3.76 -35.50 11.69
N VAL A 112 -2.71 -34.78 11.29
CA VAL A 112 -1.47 -35.33 10.73
C VAL A 112 -0.31 -34.54 11.31
N ASP A 113 0.79 -35.20 11.64
CA ASP A 113 2.05 -34.53 11.95
C ASP A 113 2.56 -33.79 10.69
N MET A 114 2.45 -32.46 10.72
CA MET A 114 2.77 -31.60 9.60
C MET A 114 4.25 -31.69 9.22
N GLU A 115 5.15 -31.76 10.20
CA GLU A 115 6.59 -31.76 9.96
C GLU A 115 7.02 -33.06 9.27
N SER A 116 6.52 -34.20 9.79
CA SER A 116 6.74 -35.51 9.17
C SER A 116 6.11 -35.58 7.78
N PHE A 117 4.88 -35.12 7.60
CA PHE A 117 4.21 -35.15 6.28
C PHE A 117 4.94 -34.29 5.26
N PHE A 118 5.35 -33.09 5.66
CA PHE A 118 6.13 -32.20 4.82
C PHE A 118 7.43 -32.85 4.35
N THR A 119 8.21 -33.39 5.28
CA THR A 119 9.52 -33.98 5.01
C THR A 119 9.44 -35.26 4.19
N SER A 120 8.44 -36.10 4.44
CA SER A 120 8.32 -37.42 3.80
C SER A 120 7.52 -37.44 2.49
N VAL A 121 6.60 -36.48 2.28
CA VAL A 121 5.67 -36.49 1.14
C VAL A 121 5.93 -35.33 0.20
N ILE A 122 6.10 -34.11 0.72
CA ILE A 122 6.18 -32.87 -0.06
C ILE A 122 7.60 -32.60 -0.56
N VAL A 123 8.60 -32.63 0.32
CA VAL A 123 10.00 -32.34 -0.04
C VAL A 123 10.54 -33.27 -1.14
N PRO A 124 10.28 -34.59 -1.14
CA PRO A 124 10.76 -35.47 -2.21
C PRO A 124 10.21 -35.09 -3.59
N GLU A 125 8.95 -34.65 -3.67
CA GLU A 125 8.36 -34.19 -4.94
C GLU A 125 9.02 -32.92 -5.45
N LEU A 126 9.33 -32.01 -4.53
CA LEU A 126 10.02 -30.78 -4.86
C LEU A 126 11.45 -31.04 -5.31
N GLN A 127 12.10 -32.12 -4.88
CA GLN A 127 13.50 -32.47 -5.16
C GLN A 127 13.68 -33.52 -6.28
N ALA A 128 12.58 -34.10 -6.75
CA ALA A 128 12.59 -35.19 -7.72
C ALA A 128 13.32 -34.79 -9.03
N PRO A 129 14.10 -35.71 -9.63
CA PRO A 129 14.79 -35.44 -10.90
C PRO A 129 13.81 -35.32 -12.07
N ASP A 130 12.70 -36.04 -12.03
CA ASP A 130 11.60 -36.03 -12.99
C ASP A 130 10.55 -34.96 -12.65
N TRP A 131 10.98 -33.76 -12.28
CA TRP A 131 10.08 -32.68 -11.85
C TRP A 131 9.06 -32.20 -12.91
N GLN A 132 9.23 -32.60 -14.17
CA GLN A 132 8.29 -32.34 -15.28
C GLN A 132 7.19 -33.41 -15.42
N SER A 133 7.34 -34.55 -14.75
CA SER A 133 6.31 -35.60 -14.76
C SER A 133 5.13 -35.19 -13.88
N GLU A 134 3.96 -35.77 -14.16
CA GLU A 134 2.78 -35.72 -13.27
C GLU A 134 2.37 -34.28 -12.88
N PRO A 135 2.07 -33.41 -13.86
CA PRO A 135 1.91 -31.96 -13.63
C PRO A 135 0.83 -31.62 -12.60
N MET A 136 -0.28 -32.37 -12.54
CA MET A 136 -1.32 -32.16 -11.54
C MET A 136 -0.83 -32.47 -10.12
N LEU A 137 -0.03 -33.54 -9.93
CA LEU A 137 0.58 -33.83 -8.64
C LEU A 137 1.52 -32.70 -8.22
N LYS A 138 2.35 -32.20 -9.15
CA LYS A 138 3.26 -31.06 -8.87
C LYS A 138 2.47 -29.80 -8.52
N ALA A 139 1.37 -29.52 -9.21
CA ALA A 139 0.47 -28.41 -8.88
C ALA A 139 -0.11 -28.56 -7.47
N THR A 140 -0.56 -29.75 -7.07
CA THR A 140 -1.08 -30.01 -5.72
C THR A 140 -0.01 -29.86 -4.65
N VAL A 141 1.24 -30.28 -4.92
CA VAL A 141 2.39 -30.05 -4.03
C VAL A 141 2.67 -28.56 -3.84
N LEU A 142 2.68 -27.77 -4.92
CA LEU A 142 2.89 -26.32 -4.85
C LEU A 142 1.71 -25.60 -4.15
N ARG A 143 0.49 -26.07 -4.35
CA ARG A 143 -0.68 -25.59 -3.62
C ARG A 143 -0.58 -25.87 -2.12
N PHE A 144 -0.10 -27.06 -1.74
CA PHE A 144 0.17 -27.37 -0.33
C PHE A 144 1.11 -26.32 0.27
N LEU A 145 2.21 -26.01 -0.42
CA LEU A 145 3.15 -24.97 0.02
C LEU A 145 2.47 -23.60 0.16
N LYS A 146 1.66 -23.20 -0.82
CA LYS A 146 0.88 -21.95 -0.80
C LYS A 146 -0.03 -21.85 0.42
N GLU A 147 -0.79 -22.90 0.73
CA GLU A 147 -1.78 -22.90 1.81
C GLU A 147 -1.15 -22.92 3.20
N PHE A 148 0.00 -23.56 3.37
CA PHE A 148 0.68 -23.74 4.66
C PHE A 148 1.97 -22.93 4.82
N ARG A 149 2.22 -21.94 3.95
CA ARG A 149 3.43 -21.10 3.98
C ARG A 149 3.76 -20.52 5.36
N ASP A 150 2.75 -20.14 6.15
CA ASP A 150 2.93 -19.52 7.48
C ASP A 150 3.41 -20.54 8.53
N GLN A 151 3.32 -21.84 8.23
CA GLN A 151 3.78 -22.94 9.09
C GLN A 151 5.17 -23.44 8.71
N ILE A 152 5.72 -23.01 7.57
CA ILE A 152 7.05 -23.44 7.11
C ILE A 152 8.10 -22.54 7.77
N PRO A 153 9.05 -23.09 8.55
CA PRO A 153 10.13 -22.30 9.12
C PRO A 153 10.94 -21.59 8.04
N LYS A 154 11.34 -20.33 8.30
CA LYS A 154 12.06 -19.48 7.33
C LYS A 154 13.23 -20.19 6.66
N ALA A 155 14.08 -20.84 7.44
CA ALA A 155 15.26 -21.56 6.93
C ALA A 155 14.87 -22.68 5.96
N THR A 156 13.81 -23.42 6.27
CA THR A 156 13.27 -24.49 5.42
C THR A 156 12.67 -23.93 4.14
N ALA A 157 11.90 -22.84 4.22
CA ALA A 157 11.33 -22.18 3.05
C ALA A 157 12.43 -21.71 2.08
N LEU A 158 13.49 -21.09 2.60
CA LEU A 158 14.65 -20.67 1.80
C LEU A 158 15.40 -21.86 1.18
N ALA A 159 15.55 -22.97 1.91
CA ALA A 159 16.19 -24.18 1.38
C ALA A 159 15.38 -24.84 0.24
N LEU A 160 14.05 -24.68 0.24
CA LEU A 160 13.17 -25.21 -0.80
C LEU A 160 13.02 -24.29 -2.00
N LEU A 161 13.35 -23.01 -1.86
CA LEU A 161 13.14 -22.00 -2.89
C LEU A 161 13.76 -22.40 -4.24
N PRO A 162 15.00 -22.92 -4.35
CA PRO A 162 15.54 -23.41 -5.63
C PRO A 162 14.66 -24.48 -6.29
N GLY A 163 14.11 -25.39 -5.47
CA GLY A 163 13.21 -26.44 -5.92
C GLY A 163 11.88 -25.92 -6.42
N VAL A 164 11.39 -24.80 -5.88
CA VAL A 164 10.19 -24.12 -6.40
C VAL A 164 10.49 -23.30 -7.65
N VAL A 165 11.65 -22.64 -7.70
CA VAL A 165 12.06 -21.78 -8.82
C VAL A 165 12.18 -22.54 -10.13
N ARG A 166 12.59 -23.82 -10.12
CA ARG A 166 12.55 -24.65 -11.35
C ARG A 166 11.14 -24.87 -11.91
N PHE A 167 10.11 -24.95 -11.06
CA PHE A 167 8.74 -25.18 -11.55
C PHE A 167 8.18 -23.98 -12.31
N LEU A 168 8.79 -22.80 -12.19
CA LEU A 168 8.46 -21.64 -13.03
C LEU A 168 8.71 -21.90 -14.51
N THR A 169 9.64 -22.81 -14.87
CA THR A 169 9.90 -23.18 -16.27
C THR A 169 9.14 -24.44 -16.70
N HIS A 170 8.11 -24.84 -15.95
CA HIS A 170 7.25 -25.95 -16.33
C HIS A 170 6.27 -25.51 -17.42
N GLU A 171 6.02 -26.35 -18.43
CA GLU A 171 5.15 -26.02 -19.57
C GLU A 171 3.67 -25.86 -19.16
N SER A 172 3.19 -26.67 -18.21
CA SER A 172 1.85 -26.50 -17.63
C SER A 172 1.66 -25.14 -16.95
N ASN A 173 0.65 -24.40 -17.41
CA ASN A 173 0.26 -23.10 -16.89
C ASN A 173 -0.12 -23.12 -15.40
N VAL A 174 -0.77 -24.19 -14.95
CA VAL A 174 -1.17 -24.35 -13.55
C VAL A 174 0.05 -24.53 -12.64
N VAL A 175 1.05 -25.30 -13.08
CA VAL A 175 2.26 -25.59 -12.28
C VAL A 175 3.08 -24.33 -12.05
N HIS A 176 3.46 -23.63 -13.13
CA HIS A 176 4.28 -22.43 -12.97
C HIS A 176 3.52 -21.28 -12.28
N LEU A 177 2.20 -21.23 -12.40
CA LEU A 177 1.36 -20.28 -11.67
C LEU A 177 1.37 -20.55 -10.17
N TYR A 178 1.21 -21.80 -9.75
CA TYR A 178 1.25 -22.13 -8.32
C TYR A 178 2.64 -21.91 -7.73
N ALA A 179 3.71 -22.18 -8.49
CA ALA A 179 5.07 -21.85 -8.09
C ALA A 179 5.26 -20.34 -7.88
N ALA A 180 4.83 -19.51 -8.85
CA ALA A 180 4.87 -18.06 -8.74
C ALA A 180 4.03 -17.55 -7.57
N THR A 181 2.84 -18.11 -7.37
CA THR A 181 1.94 -17.73 -6.27
C THR A 181 2.53 -18.08 -4.91
N PHE A 182 3.24 -19.20 -4.77
CA PHE A 182 3.93 -19.52 -3.52
C PHE A 182 5.06 -18.53 -3.23
N ILE A 183 5.92 -18.23 -4.22
CA ILE A 183 7.01 -17.27 -4.08
C ILE A 183 6.47 -15.90 -3.69
N GLU A 184 5.44 -15.41 -4.38
CA GLU A 184 4.80 -14.12 -4.09
C GLU A 184 4.25 -14.06 -2.66
N ASN A 185 3.53 -15.10 -2.23
CA ASN A 185 2.94 -15.15 -0.90
C ASN A 185 3.98 -15.27 0.23
N LEU A 186 5.11 -15.94 0.00
CA LEU A 186 6.22 -15.95 0.98
C LEU A 186 6.70 -14.52 1.26
N LEU A 187 6.88 -13.73 0.21
CA LEU A 187 7.36 -12.34 0.29
C LEU A 187 6.33 -11.37 0.90
N MET A 188 5.11 -11.84 1.19
CA MET A 188 4.06 -11.08 1.85
C MET A 188 3.98 -11.31 3.36
N ILE A 189 4.67 -12.33 3.89
CA ILE A 189 4.61 -12.67 5.31
C ILE A 189 5.25 -11.55 6.14
N LYS A 190 4.54 -11.13 7.19
CA LYS A 190 4.99 -10.10 8.14
C LYS A 190 4.96 -10.64 9.56
N ASP A 191 6.03 -10.39 10.29
CA ASP A 191 6.15 -10.71 11.72
C ASP A 191 5.66 -9.55 12.59
N ALA A 192 5.03 -9.88 13.71
CA ALA A 192 4.71 -8.90 14.74
C ALA A 192 5.95 -8.68 15.63
N VAL A 193 6.48 -7.47 15.63
CA VAL A 193 7.69 -7.09 16.39
C VAL A 193 7.31 -6.06 17.45
N PRO A 194 7.68 -6.27 18.73
CA PRO A 194 7.46 -5.26 19.77
C PRO A 194 8.31 -4.02 19.53
N VAL A 195 7.69 -2.85 19.64
CA VAL A 195 8.39 -1.56 19.55
C VAL A 195 9.13 -1.30 20.87
N PRO A 196 10.45 -1.10 20.87
CA PRO A 196 11.18 -0.79 22.10
C PRO A 196 10.62 0.48 22.77
N GLY A 197 10.23 0.37 24.04
CA GLY A 197 9.72 1.50 24.83
C GLY A 197 8.22 1.80 24.69
N LEU A 198 7.48 1.07 23.85
CA LEU A 198 6.02 1.15 23.73
C LEU A 198 5.38 -0.24 23.88
N ASN A 199 4.19 -0.30 24.49
CA ASN A 199 3.36 -1.52 24.52
C ASN A 199 2.62 -1.74 23.19
N THR A 200 3.29 -1.50 22.05
CA THR A 200 2.73 -1.65 20.70
C THR A 200 3.54 -2.65 19.88
N LEU A 201 2.86 -3.39 19.02
CA LEU A 201 3.45 -4.33 18.07
C LEU A 201 3.42 -3.68 16.69
N THR A 202 4.57 -3.57 16.03
CA THR A 202 4.67 -3.20 14.60
C THR A 202 4.75 -4.47 13.75
N ARG A 203 4.55 -4.32 12.43
CA ARG A 203 4.74 -5.42 11.48
C ARG A 203 6.01 -5.21 10.66
N SER A 204 6.97 -6.12 10.74
CA SER A 204 8.15 -6.14 9.89
C SER A 204 8.03 -7.21 8.82
N GLN A 205 8.69 -7.02 7.67
CA GLN A 205 8.77 -8.06 6.64
C GLN A 205 9.53 -9.28 7.18
N HIS A 206 8.97 -10.46 7.00
CA HIS A 206 9.59 -11.72 7.44
C HIS A 206 10.80 -12.07 6.55
N TYR A 207 10.66 -11.86 5.24
CA TYR A 207 11.73 -12.03 4.25
C TYR A 207 12.26 -10.67 3.80
N VAL A 208 13.57 -10.49 3.85
CA VAL A 208 14.26 -9.26 3.45
C VAL A 208 15.06 -9.46 2.18
N ALA A 209 15.54 -8.36 1.57
CA ALA A 209 16.32 -8.40 0.34
C ALA A 209 17.48 -9.41 0.40
N ALA A 210 18.22 -9.44 1.51
CA ALA A 210 19.36 -10.35 1.69
C ALA A 210 18.98 -11.84 1.56
N ASP A 211 17.76 -12.22 1.95
CA ASP A 211 17.28 -13.60 1.85
C ASP A 211 16.98 -13.99 0.39
N ILE A 212 16.55 -13.03 -0.43
CA ILE A 212 16.01 -13.27 -1.78
C ILE A 212 17.03 -13.01 -2.88
N ASN A 213 17.99 -12.10 -2.66
CA ASN A 213 19.02 -11.73 -3.64
C ASN A 213 19.75 -12.93 -4.28
N PRO A 214 20.11 -14.02 -3.56
CA PRO A 214 20.76 -15.17 -4.18
C PRO A 214 19.91 -15.88 -5.25
N PHE A 215 18.59 -15.77 -5.16
CA PHE A 215 17.62 -16.45 -6.03
C PHE A 215 16.99 -15.52 -7.06
N ALA A 216 17.02 -14.20 -6.81
CA ALA A 216 16.35 -13.19 -7.64
C ALA A 216 16.70 -13.27 -9.14
N PRO A 217 17.97 -13.42 -9.58
CA PRO A 217 18.29 -13.52 -11.00
C PRO A 217 17.58 -14.69 -11.68
N GLN A 218 17.60 -15.87 -11.06
CA GLN A 218 16.97 -17.07 -11.61
C GLN A 218 15.44 -16.95 -11.59
N ILE A 219 14.85 -16.36 -10.53
CA ILE A 219 13.41 -16.14 -10.47
C ILE A 219 12.98 -15.20 -11.60
N ILE A 220 13.67 -14.07 -11.79
CA ILE A 220 13.36 -13.09 -12.83
C ILE A 220 13.48 -13.72 -14.22
N GLN A 221 14.55 -14.48 -14.48
CA GLN A 221 14.74 -15.18 -15.74
C GLN A 221 13.62 -16.18 -15.98
N ASN A 222 13.31 -17.05 -15.01
CA ASN A 222 12.30 -18.09 -15.18
C ASN A 222 10.89 -17.53 -15.35
N LEU A 223 10.53 -16.48 -14.60
CA LEU A 223 9.25 -15.77 -14.80
C LEU A 223 9.18 -15.14 -16.19
N SER A 224 10.28 -14.55 -16.66
CA SER A 224 10.36 -13.99 -18.01
C SER A 224 10.21 -15.05 -19.10
N THR A 225 10.74 -16.25 -18.89
CA THR A 225 10.52 -17.40 -19.78
C THR A 225 9.08 -17.90 -19.72
N ALA A 226 8.50 -18.00 -18.51
CA ALA A 226 7.13 -18.48 -18.32
C ALA A 226 6.10 -17.58 -19.03
N LEU A 227 6.33 -16.27 -19.04
CA LEU A 227 5.52 -15.29 -19.80
C LEU A 227 5.63 -15.46 -21.34
N SER A 228 6.50 -16.33 -21.83
CA SER A 228 6.59 -16.67 -23.26
C SER A 228 5.93 -18.01 -23.61
N PHE A 229 5.39 -18.74 -22.63
CA PHE A 229 4.66 -19.98 -22.89
C PHE A 229 3.26 -19.71 -23.47
N PRO A 230 2.71 -20.67 -24.25
CA PRO A 230 1.34 -20.59 -24.76
C PRO A 230 0.34 -20.28 -23.65
N ASP A 231 -0.59 -19.37 -23.93
CA ASP A 231 -1.65 -18.93 -23.01
C ASP A 231 -1.19 -18.31 -21.67
N SER A 232 0.12 -18.05 -21.52
CA SER A 232 0.71 -17.43 -20.33
C SER A 232 1.26 -16.01 -20.53
N HIS A 233 1.07 -15.43 -21.73
CA HIS A 233 1.62 -14.13 -22.11
C HIS A 233 1.13 -12.98 -21.22
N GLU A 234 -0.15 -13.02 -20.85
CA GLU A 234 -0.79 -12.05 -19.94
C GLU A 234 -1.24 -12.74 -18.63
N ASN A 235 -0.44 -13.67 -18.11
CA ASN A 235 -0.75 -14.36 -16.85
C ASN A 235 -0.52 -13.43 -15.64
N PRO A 236 -1.57 -12.97 -14.94
CA PRO A 236 -1.46 -11.96 -13.89
C PRO A 236 -0.67 -12.46 -12.68
N TYR A 237 -0.69 -13.76 -12.41
CA TYR A 237 0.02 -14.37 -11.28
C TYR A 237 1.54 -14.32 -11.45
N LEU A 238 2.01 -14.56 -12.69
CA LEU A 238 3.43 -14.47 -13.02
C LEU A 238 3.92 -13.03 -12.89
N MET A 239 3.19 -12.07 -13.46
CA MET A 239 3.56 -10.66 -13.37
C MET A 239 3.49 -10.13 -11.93
N LYS A 240 2.51 -10.57 -11.13
CA LYS A 240 2.43 -10.25 -9.69
C LYS A 240 3.64 -10.77 -8.92
N CYS A 241 4.06 -12.01 -9.17
CA CYS A 241 5.25 -12.57 -8.56
C CYS A 241 6.51 -11.80 -8.98
N LEU A 242 6.64 -11.47 -10.27
CA LEU A 242 7.77 -10.70 -10.79
C LEU A 242 7.84 -9.33 -10.12
N MET A 243 6.73 -8.61 -10.10
CA MET A 243 6.57 -7.34 -9.38
C MET A 243 7.00 -7.44 -7.91
N ARG A 244 6.54 -8.49 -7.20
CA ARG A 244 6.88 -8.68 -5.79
C ARG A 244 8.37 -8.92 -5.58
N VAL A 245 9.00 -9.74 -6.41
CA VAL A 245 10.44 -10.03 -6.34
C VAL A 245 11.25 -8.76 -6.62
N LEU A 246 10.91 -8.01 -7.66
CA LEU A 246 11.55 -6.72 -7.98
C LEU A 246 11.34 -5.69 -6.87
N GLY A 247 10.19 -5.77 -6.20
CA GLY A 247 9.83 -4.97 -5.04
C GLY A 247 10.41 -5.45 -3.71
N VAL A 248 11.20 -6.53 -3.65
CA VAL A 248 11.85 -7.04 -2.43
C VAL A 248 13.36 -7.19 -2.59
N ALA A 249 13.84 -7.71 -3.72
CA ALA A 249 15.25 -7.92 -4.01
C ALA A 249 15.98 -6.60 -4.31
N ASN A 250 17.30 -6.61 -4.11
CA ASN A 250 18.22 -5.60 -4.59
C ASN A 250 18.97 -6.17 -5.80
N ILE A 251 18.51 -5.81 -6.99
CA ILE A 251 19.14 -6.21 -8.26
C ILE A 251 20.00 -5.06 -8.78
N ALA A 252 21.10 -5.38 -9.47
CA ALA A 252 22.06 -4.39 -9.96
C ALA A 252 22.66 -4.79 -11.32
N GLY A 253 23.32 -3.84 -11.97
CA GLY A 253 24.06 -4.06 -13.21
C GLY A 253 23.17 -4.46 -14.38
N LEU A 254 23.66 -5.40 -15.20
CA LEU A 254 23.01 -5.83 -16.45
C LEU A 254 21.58 -6.35 -16.24
N ILE A 255 21.31 -7.02 -15.11
CA ILE A 255 19.99 -7.58 -14.80
C ILE A 255 18.91 -6.49 -14.81
N VAL A 256 19.21 -5.29 -14.29
CA VAL A 256 18.26 -4.16 -14.26
C VAL A 256 17.93 -3.71 -15.68
N HIS A 257 18.94 -3.57 -16.54
CA HIS A 257 18.75 -3.17 -17.93
C HIS A 257 17.95 -4.20 -18.72
N GLU A 258 18.27 -5.49 -18.57
CA GLU A 258 17.57 -6.58 -19.25
C GLU A 258 16.10 -6.68 -18.83
N ILE A 259 15.81 -6.63 -17.52
CA ILE A 259 14.43 -6.71 -17.05
C ILE A 259 13.61 -5.47 -17.43
N THR A 260 14.20 -4.27 -17.39
CA THR A 260 13.51 -3.06 -17.87
C THR A 260 13.20 -3.15 -19.35
N ALA A 261 14.16 -3.54 -20.19
CA ALA A 261 13.94 -3.70 -21.62
C ALA A 261 12.83 -4.73 -21.89
N ARG A 262 12.80 -5.84 -21.14
CA ARG A 262 11.76 -6.86 -21.25
C ARG A 262 10.38 -6.33 -20.87
N LEU A 263 10.25 -5.64 -19.72
CA LEU A 263 8.97 -5.08 -19.28
C LEU A 263 8.45 -3.99 -20.24
N VAL A 264 9.35 -3.17 -20.80
CA VAL A 264 8.99 -2.18 -21.84
C VAL A 264 8.51 -2.87 -23.12
N GLY A 265 9.15 -3.97 -23.53
CA GLY A 265 8.70 -4.78 -24.67
C GLY A 265 7.28 -5.33 -24.45
N ILE A 266 7.01 -5.92 -23.28
CA ILE A 266 5.68 -6.42 -22.92
C ILE A 266 4.66 -5.26 -22.91
N LEU A 267 5.01 -4.10 -22.35
CA LEU A 267 4.13 -2.94 -22.35
C LEU A 267 3.78 -2.47 -23.77
N MET A 268 4.74 -2.50 -24.71
CA MET A 268 4.49 -2.18 -26.11
C MET A 268 3.51 -3.15 -26.79
N GLU A 269 3.56 -4.44 -26.44
CA GLU A 269 2.63 -5.45 -26.93
C GLU A 269 1.22 -5.26 -26.35
N VAL A 270 1.12 -5.04 -25.04
CA VAL A 270 -0.14 -4.78 -24.33
C VAL A 270 -0.82 -3.51 -24.84
N CYS A 271 -0.06 -2.46 -25.18
CA CYS A 271 -0.59 -1.26 -25.83
C CYS A 271 -1.25 -1.54 -27.19
N ASN A 272 -0.89 -2.63 -27.88
CA ASN A 272 -1.55 -3.01 -29.13
C ASN A 272 -2.82 -3.83 -28.89
N ASN A 273 -2.84 -4.70 -27.87
CA ASN A 273 -3.97 -5.58 -27.59
C ASN A 273 -3.94 -6.07 -26.13
N SER A 274 -4.56 -5.29 -25.25
CA SER A 274 -4.72 -5.57 -23.82
C SER A 274 -5.87 -6.55 -23.60
N LYS A 275 -5.64 -7.68 -22.93
CA LYS A 275 -6.67 -8.70 -22.64
C LYS A 275 -6.97 -8.82 -21.16
N ASN A 276 -5.99 -8.55 -20.29
CA ASN A 276 -6.13 -8.76 -18.84
C ASN A 276 -5.77 -7.50 -18.01
N PRO A 277 -6.76 -6.83 -17.37
CA PRO A 277 -6.49 -5.62 -16.59
C PRO A 277 -5.67 -5.85 -15.32
N ASP A 278 -5.77 -7.03 -14.69
CA ASP A 278 -4.96 -7.38 -13.51
C ASP A 278 -3.49 -7.55 -13.90
N PHE A 279 -3.23 -8.19 -15.03
CA PHE A 279 -1.89 -8.29 -15.59
C PHE A 279 -1.29 -6.92 -15.85
N ASN A 280 -2.06 -6.02 -16.49
CA ASN A 280 -1.61 -4.66 -16.81
C ASN A 280 -1.26 -3.87 -15.55
N HIS A 281 -2.10 -3.97 -14.51
CA HIS A 281 -1.81 -3.34 -13.22
C HIS A 281 -0.47 -3.84 -12.66
N TYR A 282 -0.27 -5.15 -12.60
CA TYR A 282 0.97 -5.73 -12.09
C TYR A 282 2.19 -5.45 -12.97
N LEU A 283 2.01 -5.26 -14.28
CA LEU A 283 3.07 -4.84 -15.20
C LEU A 283 3.55 -3.43 -14.87
N PHE A 284 2.63 -2.48 -14.67
CA PHE A 284 2.99 -1.13 -14.23
C PHE A 284 3.58 -1.10 -12.81
N GLU A 285 3.12 -1.95 -11.91
CA GLU A 285 3.73 -2.11 -10.59
C GLU A 285 5.14 -2.71 -10.68
N ALA A 286 5.38 -3.67 -11.58
CA ALA A 286 6.71 -4.23 -11.82
C ALA A 286 7.67 -3.14 -12.34
N LEU A 287 7.22 -2.33 -13.31
CA LEU A 287 7.98 -1.17 -13.79
C LEU A 287 8.27 -0.19 -12.65
N ALA A 288 7.26 0.17 -11.86
CA ALA A 288 7.43 1.07 -10.73
C ALA A 288 8.39 0.51 -9.66
N ALA A 289 8.36 -0.80 -9.42
CA ALA A 289 9.25 -1.49 -8.48
C ALA A 289 10.71 -1.40 -8.93
N VAL A 290 11.01 -1.70 -10.21
CA VAL A 290 12.39 -1.62 -10.74
C VAL A 290 12.89 -0.19 -10.71
N ILE A 291 12.08 0.77 -11.16
CA ILE A 291 12.47 2.19 -11.21
C ILE A 291 12.75 2.71 -9.80
N GLY A 292 11.83 2.46 -8.86
CA GLY A 292 11.93 2.94 -7.49
C GLY A 292 13.14 2.36 -6.78
N ARG A 293 13.26 1.03 -6.77
CA ARG A 293 14.33 0.36 -6.02
C ARG A 293 15.71 0.59 -6.62
N SER A 294 15.87 0.31 -7.90
CA SER A 294 17.17 0.44 -8.56
C SER A 294 17.56 1.91 -8.74
N GLY A 295 16.61 2.81 -8.98
CA GLY A 295 16.88 4.25 -9.12
C GLY A 295 17.21 4.95 -7.82
N GLU A 296 16.65 4.53 -6.68
CA GLU A 296 17.06 5.02 -5.36
C GLU A 296 18.45 4.51 -4.96
N GLN A 297 18.78 3.26 -5.32
CA GLN A 297 20.09 2.66 -5.05
C GLN A 297 21.19 3.23 -5.93
N ASP A 298 20.91 3.42 -7.22
CA ASP A 298 21.84 3.97 -8.20
C ASP A 298 21.16 5.05 -9.07
N PRO A 299 21.29 6.33 -8.68
CA PRO A 299 20.76 7.45 -9.45
C PRO A 299 21.32 7.56 -10.88
N ALA A 300 22.43 6.89 -11.22
CA ALA A 300 22.98 6.88 -12.58
C ALA A 300 22.11 6.08 -13.56
N LEU A 301 21.20 5.23 -13.06
CA LEU A 301 20.27 4.46 -13.88
C LEU A 301 19.07 5.27 -14.37
N VAL A 302 18.76 6.40 -13.73
CA VAL A 302 17.55 7.20 -14.03
C VAL A 302 17.50 7.67 -15.49
N PRO A 303 18.58 8.18 -16.11
CA PRO A 303 18.57 8.52 -17.53
C PRO A 303 18.34 7.32 -18.45
N ALA A 304 18.81 6.12 -18.07
CA ALA A 304 18.58 4.90 -18.84
C ALA A 304 17.09 4.49 -18.76
N PHE A 305 16.48 4.56 -17.58
CA PHE A 305 15.03 4.36 -17.43
C PHE A 305 14.23 5.36 -18.27
N GLU A 306 14.59 6.64 -18.23
CA GLU A 306 13.96 7.67 -19.06
C GLU A 306 14.06 7.35 -20.55
N ALA A 307 15.26 7.02 -21.05
CA ALA A 307 15.48 6.70 -22.45
C ALA A 307 14.65 5.49 -22.93
N SER A 308 14.47 4.47 -22.07
CA SER A 308 13.69 3.28 -22.41
C SER A 308 12.17 3.49 -22.29
N LEU A 309 11.70 4.19 -21.26
CA LEU A 309 10.28 4.29 -20.93
C LEU A 309 9.58 5.50 -21.56
N PHE A 310 10.27 6.62 -21.74
CA PHE A 310 9.62 7.83 -22.26
C PHE A 310 8.90 7.59 -23.59
N PRO A 311 9.47 6.89 -24.60
CA PRO A 311 8.80 6.66 -25.87
C PRO A 311 7.47 5.88 -25.74
N VAL A 312 7.45 4.79 -24.96
CA VAL A 312 6.23 3.99 -24.78
C VAL A 312 5.18 4.72 -23.94
N LEU A 313 5.60 5.48 -22.93
CA LEU A 313 4.67 6.30 -22.14
C LEU A 313 4.10 7.46 -22.96
N GLN A 314 4.91 8.09 -23.83
CA GLN A 314 4.44 9.11 -24.76
C GLN A 314 3.45 8.51 -25.77
N ARG A 315 3.74 7.31 -26.28
CA ARG A 315 2.83 6.57 -27.18
C ARG A 315 1.46 6.37 -26.55
N ILE A 316 1.38 5.95 -25.29
CA ILE A 316 0.12 5.81 -24.53
C ILE A 316 -0.70 7.10 -24.55
N LEU A 317 -0.04 8.26 -24.39
CA LEU A 317 -0.72 9.56 -24.39
C LEU A 317 -1.13 10.01 -25.80
N VAL A 318 -0.27 9.80 -26.81
CA VAL A 318 -0.50 10.24 -28.19
C VAL A 318 -1.53 9.37 -28.92
N GLU A 319 -1.49 8.05 -28.72
CA GLU A 319 -2.46 7.10 -29.28
C GLU A 319 -3.76 7.03 -28.46
N ASP A 320 -3.90 7.86 -27.42
CA ASP A 320 -5.06 7.95 -26.53
C ASP A 320 -5.49 6.60 -25.92
N ILE A 321 -4.52 5.81 -25.45
CA ILE A 321 -4.76 4.54 -24.74
C ILE A 321 -5.22 4.85 -23.31
N ALA A 322 -6.47 5.31 -23.19
CA ALA A 322 -7.01 5.98 -22.00
C ALA A 322 -6.92 5.13 -20.71
N GLU A 323 -7.02 3.81 -20.82
CA GLU A 323 -6.89 2.87 -19.68
C GLU A 323 -5.51 2.92 -19.01
N PHE A 324 -4.46 3.31 -19.74
CA PHE A 324 -3.09 3.39 -19.22
C PHE A 324 -2.64 4.78 -18.84
N TRP A 325 -3.43 5.82 -19.09
CA TRP A 325 -3.09 7.19 -18.71
C TRP A 325 -2.76 7.34 -17.21
N PRO A 326 -3.58 6.84 -16.27
CA PRO A 326 -3.27 6.98 -14.85
C PRO A 326 -1.97 6.31 -14.45
N TYR A 327 -1.63 5.19 -15.09
CA TYR A 327 -0.37 4.49 -14.85
C TYR A 327 0.82 5.24 -15.45
N ALA A 328 0.70 5.70 -16.69
CA ALA A 328 1.75 6.47 -17.36
C ALA A 328 2.13 7.73 -16.56
N PHE A 329 1.14 8.49 -16.09
CA PHE A 329 1.39 9.66 -15.25
C PHE A 329 2.05 9.32 -13.90
N GLN A 330 1.72 8.17 -13.30
CA GLN A 330 2.39 7.72 -12.06
C GLN A 330 3.85 7.34 -12.30
N ILE A 331 4.17 6.67 -13.41
CA ILE A 331 5.54 6.35 -13.79
C ILE A 331 6.33 7.62 -14.13
N PHE A 332 5.75 8.55 -14.91
CA PHE A 332 6.38 9.85 -15.15
C PHE A 332 6.66 10.58 -13.84
N ALA A 333 5.71 10.58 -12.90
CA ALA A 333 5.89 11.24 -11.60
C ALA A 333 7.06 10.63 -10.81
N GLN A 334 7.19 9.31 -10.85
CA GLN A 334 8.27 8.59 -10.20
C GLN A 334 9.64 8.91 -10.83
N ILE A 335 9.75 8.86 -12.16
CA ILE A 335 11.01 9.18 -12.85
C ILE A 335 11.41 10.64 -12.58
N VAL A 336 10.49 11.60 -12.73
CA VAL A 336 10.76 13.02 -12.42
C VAL A 336 11.21 13.19 -10.96
N TYR A 337 10.57 12.48 -10.03
CA TYR A 337 10.95 12.52 -8.62
C TYR A 337 12.36 11.99 -8.35
N LEU A 338 12.83 11.00 -9.12
CA LEU A 338 14.20 10.47 -9.02
C LEU A 338 15.22 11.30 -9.81
N SER A 339 14.79 11.99 -10.86
CA SER A 339 15.67 12.80 -11.72
C SER A 339 16.34 13.96 -10.96
N ARG A 340 17.53 14.35 -11.44
CA ARG A 340 18.25 15.53 -10.96
C ARG A 340 18.03 16.68 -11.95
N PRO A 341 17.77 17.91 -11.49
CA PRO A 341 17.73 19.07 -12.37
C PRO A 341 19.09 19.30 -13.08
N PRO A 342 19.12 19.87 -14.30
CA PRO A 342 17.96 20.27 -15.10
C PRO A 342 17.20 19.06 -15.66
N LEU A 343 15.87 19.18 -15.74
CA LEU A 343 15.03 18.16 -16.38
C LEU A 343 15.20 18.20 -17.90
N SER A 344 14.97 17.08 -18.58
CA SER A 344 15.07 17.00 -20.04
C SER A 344 14.03 17.89 -20.74
N PRO A 345 14.28 18.35 -21.99
CA PRO A 345 13.32 19.14 -22.75
C PRO A 345 11.97 18.45 -22.91
N ASN A 346 11.96 17.12 -23.03
CA ASN A 346 10.74 16.32 -23.14
C ASN A 346 9.86 16.45 -21.88
N TYR A 347 10.47 16.40 -20.70
CA TYR A 347 9.74 16.64 -19.45
C TYR A 347 9.26 18.08 -19.31
N MET A 348 10.03 19.07 -19.79
CA MET A 348 9.59 20.47 -19.79
C MET A 348 8.41 20.71 -20.75
N GLN A 349 8.36 20.02 -21.89
CA GLN A 349 7.20 20.03 -22.78
C GLN A 349 5.99 19.38 -22.10
N LEU A 350 6.17 18.23 -21.46
CA LEU A 350 5.12 17.57 -20.68
C LEU A 350 4.60 18.49 -19.58
N PHE A 351 5.47 19.18 -18.86
CA PHE A 351 5.09 20.18 -17.87
C PHE A 351 4.24 21.30 -18.48
N GLY A 352 4.62 21.82 -19.66
CA GLY A 352 3.81 22.79 -20.40
C GLY A 352 2.40 22.29 -20.72
N VAL A 353 2.26 21.02 -21.14
CA VAL A 353 0.96 20.39 -21.39
C VAL A 353 0.13 20.30 -20.12
N LEU A 354 0.74 19.92 -18.98
CA LEU A 354 0.04 19.81 -17.68
C LEU A 354 -0.53 21.14 -17.17
N LEU A 355 0.00 22.27 -17.62
CA LEU A 355 -0.51 23.60 -17.28
C LEU A 355 -1.80 23.97 -18.05
N SER A 356 -2.22 23.16 -19.03
CA SER A 356 -3.49 23.33 -19.73
C SER A 356 -4.64 22.68 -18.95
N ASN A 357 -5.74 23.40 -18.77
CA ASN A 357 -6.94 22.87 -18.09
C ASN A 357 -7.49 21.60 -18.75
N ALA A 358 -7.38 21.46 -20.07
CA ALA A 358 -7.93 20.32 -20.82
C ALA A 358 -7.35 18.96 -20.38
N THR A 359 -6.10 18.95 -19.88
CA THR A 359 -5.46 17.72 -19.38
C THR A 359 -6.13 17.17 -18.13
N TRP A 360 -6.84 18.02 -17.39
CA TRP A 360 -7.46 17.70 -16.10
C TRP A 360 -8.94 17.27 -16.21
N ASP A 361 -9.50 17.25 -17.42
CA ASP A 361 -10.90 16.93 -17.66
C ASP A 361 -11.25 15.44 -17.52
N ARG A 362 -10.26 14.58 -17.21
CA ARG A 362 -10.43 13.14 -16.99
C ARG A 362 -10.30 12.80 -15.48
N PRO A 363 -11.41 12.66 -14.73
CA PRO A 363 -11.37 12.43 -13.28
C PRO A 363 -10.46 11.27 -12.81
N PRO A 364 -10.40 10.10 -13.49
CA PRO A 364 -9.52 9.00 -13.07
C PRO A 364 -8.02 9.34 -13.16
N CYS A 365 -7.64 10.30 -13.98
CA CYS A 365 -6.24 10.72 -14.12
C CYS A 365 -5.82 11.76 -13.08
N VAL A 366 -6.78 12.48 -12.47
CA VAL A 366 -6.51 13.62 -11.58
C VAL A 366 -5.51 13.25 -10.46
N PRO A 367 -5.65 12.15 -9.71
CA PRO A 367 -4.70 11.83 -8.65
C PRO A 367 -3.26 11.61 -9.16
N ALA A 368 -3.12 10.98 -10.34
CA ALA A 368 -1.81 10.78 -10.97
C ALA A 368 -1.21 12.10 -11.50
N LEU A 369 -2.05 12.97 -12.06
CA LEU A 369 -1.65 14.28 -12.55
C LEU A 369 -1.19 15.20 -11.41
N VAL A 370 -1.90 15.23 -10.28
CA VAL A 370 -1.43 16.02 -9.10
C VAL A 370 -0.09 15.48 -8.60
N ARG A 371 0.09 14.16 -8.57
CA ARG A 371 1.36 13.54 -8.19
C ARG A 371 2.49 13.94 -9.14
N LEU A 372 2.25 13.93 -10.45
CA LEU A 372 3.23 14.36 -11.45
C LEU A 372 3.55 15.85 -11.31
N MET A 373 2.53 16.69 -11.14
CA MET A 373 2.72 18.12 -10.87
C MET A 373 3.58 18.33 -9.62
N ARG A 374 3.33 17.56 -8.54
CA ARG A 374 4.16 17.62 -7.33
C ARG A 374 5.62 17.25 -7.56
N ALA A 375 5.87 16.23 -8.38
CA ALA A 375 7.24 15.85 -8.75
C ALA A 375 7.94 17.00 -9.49
N PHE A 376 7.26 17.65 -10.44
CA PHE A 376 7.80 18.84 -11.12
C PHE A 376 8.08 19.98 -10.13
N LEU A 377 7.10 20.37 -9.33
CA LEU A 377 7.22 21.51 -8.41
C LEU A 377 8.37 21.36 -7.41
N ARG A 378 8.65 20.13 -6.97
CA ARG A 378 9.80 19.82 -6.09
C ARG A 378 11.15 19.92 -6.80
N LYS A 379 11.22 19.56 -8.08
CA LYS A 379 12.47 19.52 -8.85
C LYS A 379 12.81 20.85 -9.50
N ILE A 380 11.81 21.60 -9.90
CA ILE A 380 11.95 22.85 -10.62
C ILE A 380 11.14 23.98 -9.96
N PRO A 381 11.33 24.29 -8.67
CA PRO A 381 10.56 25.36 -8.01
C PRO A 381 10.81 26.74 -8.66
N ASN A 382 12.04 26.99 -9.12
CA ASN A 382 12.42 28.26 -9.76
C ASN A 382 11.72 28.49 -11.11
N GLU A 383 11.28 27.43 -11.76
CA GLU A 383 10.55 27.51 -13.03
C GLU A 383 9.18 28.19 -12.86
N LEU A 384 8.66 28.32 -11.63
CA LEU A 384 7.42 29.06 -11.33
C LEU A 384 7.58 30.58 -11.40
N ASN A 385 8.80 31.10 -11.41
CA ASN A 385 9.07 32.53 -11.55
C ASN A 385 8.78 33.03 -12.97
N GLN A 386 8.63 32.13 -13.93
CA GLN A 386 8.27 32.48 -15.30
C GLN A 386 6.78 32.87 -15.36
N GLU A 387 6.52 33.93 -16.12
CA GLU A 387 5.21 34.54 -16.24
C GLU A 387 4.14 33.52 -16.69
N GLY A 388 2.97 33.56 -16.04
CA GLY A 388 1.80 32.74 -16.38
C GLY A 388 1.74 31.33 -15.78
N ARG A 389 2.86 30.75 -15.30
CA ARG A 389 2.85 29.35 -14.81
C ARG A 389 2.11 29.16 -13.50
N LEU A 390 2.44 29.94 -12.46
CA LEU A 390 1.73 29.89 -11.19
C LEU A 390 0.23 30.25 -11.37
N PRO A 391 -0.16 31.31 -12.11
CA PRO A 391 -1.56 31.57 -12.44
C PRO A 391 -2.29 30.38 -13.08
N ASN A 392 -1.66 29.67 -14.02
CA ASN A 392 -2.26 28.48 -14.65
C ASN A 392 -2.48 27.34 -13.65
N ILE A 393 -1.52 27.08 -12.75
CA ILE A 393 -1.70 26.08 -11.69
C ILE A 393 -2.85 26.49 -10.75
N LEU A 394 -2.98 27.77 -10.42
CA LEU A 394 -4.08 28.28 -9.60
C LEU A 394 -5.44 28.19 -10.32
N ALA A 395 -5.47 28.33 -11.64
CA ALA A 395 -6.68 28.06 -12.43
C ALA A 395 -7.09 26.59 -12.37
N ILE A 396 -6.12 25.67 -12.50
CA ILE A 396 -6.35 24.21 -12.33
C ILE A 396 -6.86 23.91 -10.92
N PHE A 397 -6.22 24.46 -9.88
CA PHE A 397 -6.66 24.31 -8.50
C PHE A 397 -8.13 24.72 -8.31
N ARG A 398 -8.53 25.89 -8.84
CA ARG A 398 -9.91 26.36 -8.74
C ARG A 398 -10.89 25.43 -9.45
N SER A 399 -10.51 24.90 -10.61
CA SER A 399 -11.30 23.89 -11.32
C SER A 399 -11.50 22.63 -10.47
N LEU A 400 -10.43 22.11 -9.86
CA LEU A 400 -10.48 20.93 -8.99
C LEU A 400 -11.31 21.19 -7.72
N LEU A 401 -11.19 22.38 -7.12
CA LEU A 401 -11.93 22.77 -5.91
C LEU A 401 -13.44 22.85 -6.15
N SER A 402 -13.87 23.17 -7.38
CA SER A 402 -15.29 23.29 -7.72
C SER A 402 -16.05 21.96 -7.60
N ARG A 403 -15.34 20.83 -7.68
CA ARG A 403 -15.90 19.47 -7.70
C ARG A 403 -15.59 18.71 -6.42
N SER A 404 -16.63 18.17 -5.77
CA SER A 404 -16.47 17.45 -4.50
C SER A 404 -15.61 16.19 -4.55
N SER A 405 -15.51 15.56 -5.73
CA SER A 405 -14.69 14.37 -5.96
C SER A 405 -13.19 14.64 -6.07
N THR A 406 -12.80 15.91 -6.24
CA THR A 406 -11.40 16.33 -6.47
C THR A 406 -10.92 17.37 -5.44
N GLU A 407 -11.69 17.61 -4.38
CA GLU A 407 -11.32 18.55 -3.31
C GLU A 407 -10.00 18.14 -2.63
N ASP A 408 -9.79 16.84 -2.40
CA ASP A 408 -8.55 16.30 -1.84
C ASP A 408 -7.33 16.62 -2.73
N SER A 409 -7.51 16.43 -4.04
CA SER A 409 -6.52 16.70 -5.07
C SER A 409 -6.19 18.19 -5.17
N ALA A 410 -7.20 19.06 -5.01
CA ALA A 410 -7.02 20.51 -4.96
C ALA A 410 -6.17 20.94 -3.75
N PHE A 411 -6.47 20.41 -2.55
CA PHE A 411 -5.67 20.70 -1.36
C PHE A 411 -4.26 20.14 -1.44
N TYR A 412 -4.09 18.94 -1.99
CA TYR A 412 -2.77 18.34 -2.16
C TYR A 412 -1.89 19.15 -3.13
N MET A 413 -2.49 19.72 -4.19
CA MET A 413 -1.84 20.69 -5.08
C MET A 413 -1.40 21.95 -4.32
N LEU A 414 -2.30 22.55 -3.55
CA LEU A 414 -1.97 23.75 -2.75
C LEU A 414 -0.88 23.48 -1.71
N ASN A 415 -0.95 22.35 -1.01
CA ASN A 415 0.06 21.97 -0.04
C ASN A 415 1.44 21.90 -0.70
N THR A 416 1.50 21.28 -1.88
CA THR A 416 2.73 21.20 -2.65
C THR A 416 3.28 22.57 -3.04
N LEU A 417 2.41 23.51 -3.44
CA LEU A 417 2.86 24.87 -3.76
C LEU A 417 3.46 25.55 -2.53
N VAL A 418 2.79 25.52 -1.39
CA VAL A 418 3.28 26.15 -0.15
C VAL A 418 4.54 25.46 0.40
N GLU A 419 4.69 24.15 0.19
CA GLU A 419 5.90 23.40 0.53
C GLU A 419 7.13 23.94 -0.24
N ASN A 420 6.97 24.21 -1.54
CA ASN A 420 8.10 24.40 -2.47
C ASN A 420 8.31 25.84 -2.93
N VAL A 421 7.35 26.74 -2.71
CA VAL A 421 7.38 28.13 -3.22
C VAL A 421 7.62 29.12 -2.08
N GLY A 422 8.55 30.04 -2.28
CA GLY A 422 8.81 31.15 -1.36
C GLY A 422 7.63 32.11 -1.22
N PHE A 423 7.53 32.79 -0.07
CA PHE A 423 6.41 33.71 0.16
C PHE A 423 6.45 34.92 -0.79
N ASP A 424 7.62 35.34 -1.24
CA ASP A 424 7.82 36.40 -2.22
C ASP A 424 7.03 36.17 -3.52
N ILE A 425 7.01 34.92 -4.01
CA ILE A 425 6.28 34.53 -5.22
C ILE A 425 4.80 34.28 -4.92
N MET A 426 4.48 33.75 -3.73
CA MET A 426 3.11 33.37 -3.34
C MET A 426 2.25 34.58 -2.91
N ASN A 427 2.87 35.61 -2.34
CA ASN A 427 2.19 36.77 -1.74
C ASN A 427 1.14 37.45 -2.65
N PRO A 428 1.37 37.67 -3.96
CA PRO A 428 0.36 38.26 -4.84
C PRO A 428 -0.91 37.42 -4.99
N TYR A 429 -0.83 36.11 -4.76
CA TYR A 429 -1.90 35.15 -5.04
C TYR A 429 -2.57 34.59 -3.78
N ILE A 430 -1.96 34.75 -2.61
CA ILE A 430 -2.43 34.12 -1.36
C ILE A 430 -3.86 34.53 -1.00
N ASN A 431 -4.22 35.79 -1.23
CA ASN A 431 -5.58 36.30 -0.97
C ASN A 431 -6.62 35.70 -1.92
N GLU A 432 -6.25 35.43 -3.17
CA GLU A 432 -7.12 34.77 -4.15
C GLU A 432 -7.37 33.30 -3.77
N ILE A 433 -6.33 32.61 -3.28
CA ILE A 433 -6.42 31.24 -2.77
C ILE A 433 -7.40 31.20 -1.59
N TRP A 434 -7.23 32.08 -0.60
CA TRP A 434 -8.13 32.16 0.55
C TRP A 434 -9.57 32.47 0.14
N SER A 435 -9.77 33.44 -0.75
CA SER A 435 -11.11 33.79 -1.26
C SER A 435 -11.79 32.60 -1.92
N SER A 436 -11.05 31.81 -2.70
CA SER A 436 -11.56 30.59 -3.35
C SER A 436 -11.96 29.52 -2.32
N LEU A 437 -11.10 29.27 -1.32
CA LEU A 437 -11.35 28.29 -0.26
C LEU A 437 -12.54 28.69 0.62
N PHE A 438 -12.66 29.96 1.00
CA PHE A 438 -13.75 30.44 1.85
C PHE A 438 -15.07 30.54 1.10
N THR A 439 -15.07 30.88 -0.19
CA THR A 439 -16.27 30.77 -1.04
C THR A 439 -16.76 29.33 -1.08
N ARG A 440 -15.85 28.36 -1.21
CA ARG A 440 -16.22 26.94 -1.16
C ARG A 440 -16.71 26.52 0.23
N LEU A 441 -16.10 27.01 1.30
CA LEU A 441 -16.52 26.75 2.68
C LEU A 441 -17.93 27.27 2.98
N GLN A 442 -18.34 28.40 2.39
CA GLN A 442 -19.70 28.94 2.53
C GLN A 442 -20.75 28.03 1.91
N THR A 443 -20.43 27.38 0.80
CA THR A 443 -21.35 26.47 0.09
C THR A 443 -21.28 25.03 0.59
N ARG A 444 -20.18 24.61 1.21
CA ARG A 444 -19.95 23.24 1.67
C ARG A 444 -19.09 23.20 2.95
N GLN A 445 -19.71 22.77 4.05
CA GLN A 445 -19.05 22.62 5.37
C GLN A 445 -18.85 21.14 5.75
N ALA A 446 -18.45 20.30 4.77
CA ALA A 446 -18.16 18.90 5.04
C ALA A 446 -16.92 18.77 5.94
N VAL A 447 -16.98 17.91 6.97
CA VAL A 447 -15.86 17.68 7.92
C VAL A 447 -14.54 17.39 7.18
N LYS A 448 -14.58 16.56 6.13
CA LYS A 448 -13.41 16.25 5.29
C LYS A 448 -12.78 17.52 4.69
N PHE A 449 -13.60 18.43 4.16
CA PHE A 449 -13.13 19.70 3.60
C PHE A 449 -12.52 20.60 4.67
N VAL A 450 -13.20 20.74 5.81
CA VAL A 450 -12.71 21.56 6.93
C VAL A 450 -11.38 21.04 7.46
N ASN A 451 -11.22 19.71 7.56
CA ASN A 451 -9.95 19.10 7.97
C ASN A 451 -8.82 19.45 7.00
N TYR A 452 -9.04 19.36 5.68
CA TYR A 452 -8.03 19.77 4.70
C TYR A 452 -7.70 21.26 4.79
N LEU A 453 -8.70 22.10 5.02
CA LEU A 453 -8.50 23.54 5.21
C LEU A 453 -7.62 23.82 6.45
N VAL A 454 -7.87 23.13 7.57
CA VAL A 454 -7.05 23.24 8.79
C VAL A 454 -5.61 22.79 8.55
N VAL A 455 -5.41 21.68 7.83
CA VAL A 455 -4.07 21.22 7.43
C VAL A 455 -3.36 22.25 6.55
N PHE A 456 -4.06 22.80 5.55
CA PHE A 456 -3.49 23.83 4.67
C PHE A 456 -3.14 25.13 5.41
N MET A 457 -4.01 25.62 6.29
CA MET A 457 -3.70 26.79 7.12
C MET A 457 -2.52 26.53 8.08
N SER A 458 -2.45 25.31 8.64
CA SER A 458 -1.31 24.89 9.47
C SER A 458 -0.02 24.89 8.67
N LEU A 459 -0.05 24.43 7.43
CA LEU A 459 1.09 24.44 6.53
C LEU A 459 1.55 25.87 6.20
N VAL A 460 0.62 26.77 5.85
CA VAL A 460 0.92 28.19 5.60
C VAL A 460 1.58 28.82 6.82
N LEU A 461 1.08 28.54 8.03
CA LEU A 461 1.69 29.02 9.25
C LEU A 461 3.12 28.52 9.44
N ILE A 462 3.35 27.22 9.25
CA ILE A 462 4.68 26.63 9.44
C ILE A 462 5.67 27.16 8.42
N ARG A 463 5.24 27.41 7.17
CA ARG A 463 6.13 27.83 6.08
C ARG A 463 6.34 29.34 6.03
N TYR A 464 5.32 30.15 6.28
CA TYR A 464 5.36 31.61 6.11
C TYR A 464 5.18 32.39 7.42
N GLY A 465 4.82 31.73 8.51
CA GLY A 465 4.65 32.34 9.84
C GLY A 465 3.21 32.67 10.20
N SER A 466 2.95 32.79 11.51
CA SER A 466 1.63 33.09 12.07
C SER A 466 1.12 34.47 11.66
N GLY A 467 2.01 35.48 11.63
CA GLY A 467 1.68 36.84 11.21
C GLY A 467 1.13 36.89 9.78
N VAL A 468 1.78 36.19 8.84
CA VAL A 468 1.37 36.11 7.43
C VAL A 468 0.02 35.41 7.30
N LEU A 469 -0.20 34.30 8.01
CA LEU A 469 -1.49 33.60 8.00
C LEU A 469 -2.64 34.53 8.43
N VAL A 470 -2.47 35.21 9.58
CA VAL A 470 -3.48 36.12 10.11
C VAL A 470 -3.71 37.29 9.15
N SER A 471 -2.65 37.99 8.75
CA SER A 471 -2.77 39.21 7.94
C SER A 471 -3.33 38.94 6.54
N SER A 472 -2.99 37.81 5.92
CA SER A 472 -3.51 37.45 4.59
C SER A 472 -4.98 37.06 4.62
N ILE A 473 -5.45 36.39 5.68
CA ILE A 473 -6.87 36.07 5.83
C ILE A 473 -7.68 37.32 6.16
N ASP A 474 -7.18 38.17 7.07
CA ASP A 474 -7.87 39.41 7.46
C ASP A 474 -7.85 40.49 6.37
N ALA A 475 -6.97 40.37 5.37
CA ALA A 475 -6.99 41.21 4.17
C ALA A 475 -8.25 40.99 3.32
N ILE A 476 -8.92 39.83 3.41
CA ILE A 476 -10.20 39.59 2.74
C ILE A 476 -11.32 40.32 3.48
N GLN A 477 -11.37 40.15 4.80
CA GLN A 477 -12.33 40.79 5.67
C GLN A 477 -11.72 40.94 7.06
N PRO A 478 -11.82 42.12 7.71
CA PRO A 478 -11.29 42.32 9.05
C PRO A 478 -11.82 41.28 10.05
N ASN A 479 -10.92 40.73 10.88
CA ASN A 479 -11.24 39.75 11.92
C ASN A 479 -11.84 38.43 11.39
N LEU A 480 -11.59 38.09 10.12
CA LEU A 480 -12.04 36.83 9.52
C LEU A 480 -11.25 35.65 10.08
N PHE A 481 -9.95 35.80 10.31
CA PHE A 481 -9.11 34.73 10.85
C PHE A 481 -9.67 34.21 12.18
N THR A 482 -9.99 35.12 13.10
CA THR A 482 -10.57 34.80 14.41
C THR A 482 -11.88 34.02 14.26
N GLN A 483 -12.75 34.43 13.34
CA GLN A 483 -14.02 33.72 13.09
C GLN A 483 -13.79 32.30 12.54
N ILE A 484 -12.83 32.13 11.63
CA ILE A 484 -12.46 30.82 11.07
C ILE A 484 -11.84 29.92 12.14
N LEU A 485 -10.95 30.46 12.97
CA LEU A 485 -10.30 29.76 14.07
C LEU A 485 -11.35 29.19 15.04
N GLN A 486 -12.31 30.02 15.46
CA GLN A 486 -13.36 29.67 16.41
C GLN A 486 -14.35 28.64 15.86
N ARG A 487 -14.82 28.86 14.62
CA ARG A 487 -15.90 28.05 14.04
C ARG A 487 -15.41 26.75 13.41
N PHE A 488 -14.21 26.75 12.86
CA PHE A 488 -13.73 25.63 12.03
C PHE A 488 -12.46 24.98 12.56
N TRP A 489 -11.41 25.75 12.89
CA TRP A 489 -10.14 25.16 13.30
C TRP A 489 -10.24 24.44 14.64
N ILE A 490 -10.61 25.15 15.71
CA ILE A 490 -10.64 24.59 17.07
C ILE A 490 -11.55 23.36 17.16
N PRO A 491 -12.80 23.36 16.64
CA PRO A 491 -13.70 22.22 16.78
C PRO A 491 -13.28 20.98 15.97
N ASN A 492 -12.57 21.16 14.85
CA ASN A 492 -12.21 20.07 13.94
C ASN A 492 -10.77 19.57 14.13
N LEU A 493 -9.93 20.25 14.93
CA LEU A 493 -8.56 19.82 15.20
C LEU A 493 -8.50 18.38 15.74
N LYS A 494 -9.43 18.01 16.62
CA LYS A 494 -9.58 16.64 17.17
C LYS A 494 -10.05 15.58 16.16
N LEU A 495 -10.48 16.00 14.97
CA LEU A 495 -10.99 15.14 13.90
C LEU A 495 -9.94 14.91 12.79
N ILE A 496 -8.76 15.54 12.90
CA ILE A 496 -7.64 15.31 12.00
C ILE A 496 -7.15 13.87 12.15
N LYS A 497 -6.94 13.21 11.01
CA LYS A 497 -6.43 11.84 10.90
C LYS A 497 -5.12 11.86 10.12
N GLY A 498 -4.28 10.86 10.36
CA GLY A 498 -2.95 10.75 9.76
C GLY A 498 -1.86 11.29 10.70
N ALA A 499 -0.74 10.58 10.79
CA ALA A 499 0.31 10.90 11.75
C ALA A 499 1.02 12.22 11.42
N LEU A 500 1.32 12.46 10.14
CA LEU A 500 1.99 13.67 9.67
C LEU A 500 1.06 14.89 9.74
N GLU A 501 -0.21 14.74 9.35
CA GLU A 501 -1.22 15.80 9.44
C GLU A 501 -1.52 16.16 10.89
N ALA A 502 -1.65 15.17 11.78
CA ALA A 502 -1.82 15.42 13.22
C ALA A 502 -0.61 16.13 13.81
N LYS A 503 0.61 15.71 13.45
CA LYS A 503 1.86 16.38 13.86
C LYS A 503 1.90 17.83 13.37
N LEU A 504 1.64 18.06 12.09
CA LEU A 504 1.65 19.38 11.46
C LEU A 504 0.65 20.33 12.12
N THR A 505 -0.60 19.88 12.25
CA THR A 505 -1.68 20.70 12.83
C THR A 505 -1.49 20.95 14.32
N ALA A 506 -0.95 19.99 15.07
CA ALA A 506 -0.61 20.18 16.48
C ALA A 506 0.50 21.22 16.65
N VAL A 507 1.63 21.07 15.94
CA VAL A 507 2.75 22.01 16.03
C VAL A 507 2.35 23.41 15.58
N ALA A 508 1.58 23.53 14.49
CA ALA A 508 1.07 24.82 14.04
C ALA A 508 0.14 25.48 15.08
N SER A 509 -0.74 24.70 15.71
CA SER A 509 -1.63 25.20 16.77
C SER A 509 -0.85 25.63 18.02
N ILE A 510 0.23 24.93 18.36
CA ILE A 510 1.13 25.31 19.47
C ILE A 510 1.83 26.65 19.17
N LYS A 511 2.33 26.81 17.94
CA LYS A 511 2.91 28.10 17.51
C LYS A 511 1.87 29.22 17.52
N LEU A 512 0.62 28.96 17.11
CA LEU A 512 -0.47 29.93 17.24
C LEU A 512 -0.67 30.36 18.70
N LEU A 513 -0.72 29.41 19.64
CA LEU A 513 -0.89 29.70 21.07
C LEU A 513 0.25 30.53 21.65
N CYS A 514 1.48 30.33 21.18
CA CYS A 514 2.68 30.89 21.81
C CYS A 514 3.25 32.12 21.08
N GLU A 515 2.95 32.30 19.80
CA GLU A 515 3.61 33.32 18.95
C GLU A 515 2.61 34.28 18.28
N SER A 516 1.31 33.94 18.20
CA SER A 516 0.33 34.80 17.50
C SER A 516 -0.15 35.95 18.39
N ALA A 517 0.03 37.19 17.93
CA ALA A 517 -0.49 38.37 18.60
C ALA A 517 -2.00 38.31 18.85
N VAL A 518 -2.78 37.71 17.94
CA VAL A 518 -4.25 37.58 18.07
C VAL A 518 -4.64 36.72 19.27
N LEU A 519 -3.92 35.62 19.52
CA LEU A 519 -4.23 34.71 20.63
C LEU A 519 -3.55 35.11 21.94
N LEU A 520 -2.47 35.88 21.86
CA LEU A 520 -1.80 36.48 23.01
C LEU A 520 -2.49 37.77 23.48
N ASP A 521 -3.54 38.24 22.81
CA ASP A 521 -4.38 39.35 23.27
C ASP A 521 -5.20 38.94 24.50
N ALA A 522 -5.44 39.89 25.41
CA ALA A 522 -6.23 39.64 26.63
C ALA A 522 -7.70 39.28 26.34
N ALA A 523 -8.25 39.75 25.22
CA ALA A 523 -9.61 39.42 24.80
C ALA A 523 -9.75 37.98 24.26
N ALA A 524 -8.64 37.31 23.93
CA ALA A 524 -8.66 35.98 23.32
C ALA A 524 -8.56 34.82 24.32
N VAL A 525 -8.60 35.09 25.62
CA VAL A 525 -8.37 34.13 26.72
C VAL A 525 -9.22 32.85 26.59
N GLU A 526 -10.52 32.98 26.31
CA GLU A 526 -11.41 31.82 26.14
C GLU A 526 -10.96 30.92 24.99
N TRP A 527 -10.62 31.53 23.86
CA TRP A 527 -10.25 30.83 22.63
C TRP A 527 -8.84 30.25 22.68
N TRP A 528 -7.94 30.92 23.40
CA TRP A 528 -6.63 30.38 23.74
C TRP A 528 -6.78 29.07 24.54
N GLY A 529 -7.61 29.06 25.59
CA GLY A 529 -7.87 27.86 26.39
C GLY A 529 -8.53 26.74 25.59
N LYS A 530 -9.53 27.06 24.77
CA LYS A 530 -10.22 26.08 23.91
C LYS A 530 -9.29 25.48 22.83
N LEU A 531 -8.37 26.26 22.26
CA LEU A 531 -7.40 25.74 21.30
C LEU A 531 -6.42 24.79 21.99
N LEU A 532 -5.93 25.16 23.18
CA LEU A 532 -5.07 24.28 23.99
C LEU A 532 -5.77 22.95 24.32
N ASP A 533 -7.03 23.00 24.73
CA ASP A 533 -7.84 21.80 24.99
C ASP A 533 -7.88 20.85 23.77
N SER A 534 -8.21 21.39 22.59
CA SER A 534 -8.22 20.62 21.35
C SER A 534 -6.85 20.04 20.97
N VAL A 535 -5.75 20.77 21.23
CA VAL A 535 -4.39 20.28 20.98
C VAL A 535 -4.05 19.10 21.89
N VAL A 536 -4.33 19.22 23.20
CA VAL A 536 -4.08 18.13 24.17
C VAL A 536 -4.90 16.90 23.81
N MET A 537 -6.16 17.08 23.41
CA MET A 537 -7.02 15.98 22.97
C MET A 537 -6.46 15.28 21.72
N LEU A 538 -6.02 16.04 20.71
CA LEU A 538 -5.41 15.48 19.49
C LEU A 538 -4.16 14.64 19.82
N LEU A 539 -3.26 15.17 20.65
CA LEU A 539 -2.02 14.51 21.04
C LEU A 539 -2.23 13.29 21.96
N SER A 540 -3.33 13.28 22.71
CA SER A 540 -3.69 12.14 23.57
C SER A 540 -4.27 10.97 22.75
N ARG A 541 -4.98 11.25 21.66
CA ARG A 541 -5.60 10.22 20.79
C ARG A 541 -4.62 9.53 19.85
N THR A 542 -3.57 10.24 19.40
CA THR A 542 -2.56 9.67 18.49
C THR A 542 -1.87 8.43 19.05
N ASN A 543 -1.86 8.26 20.38
CA ASN A 543 -1.40 7.04 21.06
C ASN A 543 -2.28 5.79 20.81
N GLN A 544 -3.59 5.96 20.58
CA GLN A 544 -4.56 4.87 20.45
C GLN A 544 -4.77 4.47 18.99
N ASP A 545 -4.85 5.46 18.08
CA ASP A 545 -5.13 5.22 16.66
C ASP A 545 -3.91 4.76 15.85
N GLY A 546 -2.68 5.13 16.25
CA GLY A 546 -1.45 4.68 15.56
C GLY A 546 -1.30 3.15 15.51
N ALA A 547 -1.69 2.46 16.58
CA ALA A 547 -1.69 1.00 16.67
C ALA A 547 -2.80 0.32 15.82
N GLN A 548 -3.85 1.06 15.47
CA GLN A 548 -4.99 0.58 14.69
C GLN A 548 -4.83 0.90 13.19
N GLN A 549 -4.22 2.04 12.85
CA GLN A 549 -3.96 2.48 11.48
C GLN A 549 -2.88 1.60 10.80
N GLU A 550 -1.82 1.19 11.51
CA GLU A 550 -0.84 0.21 11.00
C GLU A 550 -1.45 -1.19 10.78
N ARG A 551 -2.45 -1.56 11.59
CA ARG A 551 -3.20 -2.82 11.43
C ARG A 551 -4.04 -2.82 10.14
N ASN A 552 -4.65 -1.69 9.81
CA ASN A 552 -5.48 -1.54 8.62
C ASN A 552 -4.65 -1.29 7.37
N ASP A 553 -3.64 -0.41 7.39
CA ASP A 553 -2.79 -0.16 6.21
C ASP A 553 -1.95 -1.39 5.81
N GLY A 554 -1.67 -2.30 6.76
CA GLY A 554 -0.94 -3.54 6.51
C GLY A 554 -1.79 -4.72 6.02
N ALA A 555 -3.12 -4.66 6.17
CA ALA A 555 -4.06 -5.73 5.81
C ALA A 555 -5.08 -5.29 4.72
N ASP A 556 -5.54 -4.03 4.75
CA ASP A 556 -6.51 -3.45 3.82
C ASP A 556 -5.88 -2.94 2.52
N ALA A 557 -4.55 -2.73 2.46
CA ALA A 557 -3.87 -2.28 1.24
C ALA A 557 -3.70 -3.39 0.18
N VAL A 558 -3.99 -4.66 0.51
CA VAL A 558 -3.83 -5.78 -0.43
C VAL A 558 -5.15 -6.49 -0.76
N ASP A 559 -6.21 -6.34 0.04
CA ASP A 559 -7.47 -7.09 -0.16
C ASP A 559 -8.72 -6.24 -0.43
N ILE A 560 -8.59 -4.92 -0.67
CA ILE A 560 -9.71 -4.10 -1.16
C ILE A 560 -9.38 -3.52 -2.53
N GLN A 561 -9.55 -4.35 -3.57
CA GLN A 561 -10.05 -3.96 -4.89
C GLN A 561 -10.36 -5.23 -5.72
N LYS A 562 -11.42 -5.95 -5.35
CA LYS A 562 -12.12 -6.75 -6.36
C LYS A 562 -12.70 -5.77 -7.38
N ILE A 563 -12.05 -5.65 -8.53
CA ILE A 563 -12.54 -4.89 -9.69
C ILE A 563 -13.74 -5.65 -10.24
N SER A 564 -14.90 -5.50 -9.60
CA SER A 564 -16.17 -5.92 -10.15
C SER A 564 -16.77 -4.72 -10.89
N GLY A 565 -16.41 -4.59 -12.17
CA GLY A 565 -17.04 -3.65 -13.10
C GLY A 565 -16.03 -2.91 -13.96
N TYR A 566 -16.30 -2.89 -15.27
CA TYR A 566 -15.64 -2.13 -16.34
C TYR A 566 -15.76 -0.61 -16.11
N SER A 567 -15.19 -0.14 -15.00
CA SER A 567 -15.14 1.25 -14.59
C SER A 567 -13.66 1.65 -14.62
N VAL A 568 -13.33 2.60 -15.48
CA VAL A 568 -12.00 3.26 -15.55
C VAL A 568 -11.80 4.02 -14.24
N SER A 569 -11.54 3.30 -13.16
CA SER A 569 -11.30 3.82 -11.82
C SER A 569 -9.80 3.97 -11.60
N PHE A 570 -9.39 5.02 -10.88
CA PHE A 570 -7.98 5.24 -10.58
C PHE A 570 -7.43 4.12 -9.68
N VAL A 571 -6.38 3.44 -10.15
CA VAL A 571 -5.63 2.47 -9.35
C VAL A 571 -4.23 3.02 -9.08
N ARG A 572 -3.87 3.08 -7.79
CA ARG A 572 -2.57 3.60 -7.34
C ARG A 572 -1.51 2.51 -7.46
N LEU A 573 -0.37 2.87 -8.03
CA LEU A 573 0.85 2.07 -7.98
C LEU A 573 1.49 2.17 -6.60
N GLN A 574 1.57 1.05 -5.90
CA GLN A 574 2.19 0.88 -4.59
C GLN A 574 3.67 1.23 -4.66
N TYR A 575 4.38 0.72 -5.68
CA TYR A 575 5.82 0.90 -5.82
C TYR A 575 6.22 2.25 -6.42
N ALA A 576 5.28 3.01 -6.96
CA ALA A 576 5.58 4.37 -7.43
C ALA A 576 5.87 5.34 -6.27
N GLY A 577 5.55 4.97 -5.02
CA GLY A 577 5.92 5.65 -3.76
C GLY A 577 4.77 6.35 -3.03
N LYS A 578 4.98 6.69 -1.75
CA LYS A 578 4.36 7.82 -1.03
C LYS A 578 5.50 8.74 -0.60
N SER A 579 5.69 9.90 -1.22
CA SER A 579 6.67 10.88 -0.74
C SER A 579 5.97 11.92 0.14
N ASP A 580 5.46 11.46 1.28
CA ASP A 580 4.99 12.38 2.30
C ASP A 580 6.19 12.75 3.17
N ASP A 581 6.87 13.82 2.75
CA ASP A 581 7.99 14.36 3.51
C ASP A 581 7.46 15.03 4.78
N ASP A 582 7.92 14.56 5.93
CA ASP A 582 7.73 15.27 7.18
C ASP A 582 8.42 16.64 7.09
N LEU A 583 7.63 17.71 7.14
CA LEU A 583 8.13 19.10 7.11
C LEU A 583 8.70 19.54 8.46
N LEU A 584 8.48 18.74 9.51
CA LEU A 584 8.81 19.06 10.89
C LEU A 584 9.75 17.99 11.49
N LYS A 585 10.75 17.55 10.72
CA LYS A 585 11.75 16.56 11.16
C LYS A 585 12.48 16.98 12.43
N GLU A 586 12.61 18.28 12.66
CA GLU A 586 13.22 18.86 13.86
C GLU A 586 12.39 18.61 15.14
N VAL A 587 11.07 18.42 14.99
CA VAL A 587 10.17 18.14 16.10
C VAL A 587 9.97 16.63 16.22
N ASN A 588 10.79 15.97 17.04
CA ASN A 588 10.68 14.52 17.24
C ASN A 588 9.36 14.13 17.94
N ASP A 589 9.00 14.86 19.00
CA ASP A 589 7.80 14.62 19.79
C ASP A 589 6.95 15.89 19.94
N PRO A 590 5.77 15.96 19.31
CA PRO A 590 4.86 17.10 19.44
C PRO A 590 4.43 17.39 20.88
N LYS A 591 4.45 16.39 21.78
CA LYS A 591 4.09 16.58 23.20
C LYS A 591 5.20 17.30 23.96
N GLN A 592 6.45 16.91 23.71
CA GLN A 592 7.60 17.64 24.24
C GLN A 592 7.59 19.08 23.73
N PHE A 593 7.29 19.28 22.44
CA PHE A 593 7.17 20.61 21.85
C PHE A 593 6.09 21.45 22.54
N LEU A 594 4.88 20.89 22.74
CA LEU A 594 3.78 21.55 23.47
C LEU A 594 4.23 22.05 24.84
N VAL A 595 4.78 21.15 25.67
CA VAL A 595 5.11 21.46 27.06
C VAL A 595 6.25 22.49 27.13
N THR A 596 7.27 22.35 26.29
CA THR A 596 8.43 23.27 26.27
C THR A 596 8.02 24.67 25.81
N SER A 597 7.19 24.77 24.77
CA SER A 597 6.68 26.06 24.28
C SER A 597 5.80 26.76 25.31
N LEU A 598 4.90 26.02 25.98
CA LEU A 598 4.03 26.59 27.02
C LEU A 598 4.81 27.01 28.26
N ALA A 599 5.81 26.24 28.69
CA ALA A 599 6.68 26.62 29.81
C ALA A 599 7.43 27.92 29.50
N THR A 600 7.94 28.05 28.28
CA THR A 600 8.62 29.27 27.80
C THR A 600 7.68 30.46 27.81
N LEU A 601 6.45 30.29 27.32
CA LEU A 601 5.42 31.33 27.32
C LEU A 601 5.02 31.74 28.74
N SER A 602 4.91 30.78 29.65
CA SER A 602 4.56 31.04 31.06
C SER A 602 5.64 31.83 31.79
N VAL A 603 6.92 31.54 31.52
CA VAL A 603 8.05 32.34 32.03
C VAL A 603 8.02 33.78 31.49
N GLN A 604 7.62 33.98 30.24
CA GLN A 604 7.50 35.31 29.63
C GLN A 604 6.29 36.12 30.13
N SER A 605 5.26 35.46 30.65
CA SER A 605 4.05 36.10 31.20
C SER A 605 3.57 35.40 32.49
N PRO A 606 4.32 35.55 33.59
CA PRO A 606 4.06 34.83 34.83
C PRO A 606 2.64 35.06 35.36
N GLY A 607 1.97 33.99 35.78
CA GLY A 607 0.64 34.02 36.41
C GLY A 607 -0.53 34.25 35.45
N ARG A 608 -0.28 34.47 34.15
CA ARG A 608 -1.35 34.75 33.17
C ARG A 608 -2.11 33.51 32.73
N PHE A 609 -1.40 32.45 32.35
CA PHE A 609 -2.00 31.31 31.64
C PHE A 609 -2.53 30.21 32.55
N GLY A 610 -2.06 30.11 33.80
CA GLY A 610 -2.58 29.17 34.79
C GLY A 610 -4.10 29.29 35.00
N PRO A 611 -4.64 30.49 35.29
CA PRO A 611 -6.09 30.70 35.42
C PRO A 611 -6.88 30.36 34.15
N VAL A 612 -6.30 30.64 32.98
CA VAL A 612 -6.93 30.34 31.68
C VAL A 612 -7.08 28.85 31.47
N ILE A 613 -6.02 28.08 31.76
CA ILE A 613 -6.05 26.62 31.73
C ILE A 613 -7.12 26.10 32.68
N GLU A 614 -7.18 26.66 33.89
CA GLU A 614 -8.15 26.23 34.91
C GLU A 614 -9.60 26.51 34.51
N GLN A 615 -9.85 27.57 33.76
CA GLN A 615 -11.21 27.95 33.39
C GLN A 615 -11.71 27.31 32.09
N HIS A 616 -10.82 27.07 31.11
CA HIS A 616 -11.24 26.80 29.72
C HIS A 616 -10.75 25.47 29.13
N VAL A 617 -9.95 24.69 29.85
CA VAL A 617 -9.52 23.35 29.44
C VAL A 617 -10.34 22.29 30.18
N ASP A 618 -10.72 21.21 29.51
CA ASP A 618 -11.49 20.13 30.14
C ASP A 618 -10.66 19.39 31.19
N SER A 619 -11.31 18.89 32.25
CA SER A 619 -10.66 18.24 33.39
C SER A 619 -9.77 17.05 32.99
N ALA A 620 -10.21 16.22 32.04
CA ALA A 620 -9.42 15.12 31.51
C ALA A 620 -8.15 15.63 30.80
N ASN A 621 -8.26 16.67 29.97
CA ASN A 621 -7.13 17.23 29.24
C ASN A 621 -6.17 17.99 30.17
N LYS A 622 -6.66 18.65 31.24
CA LYS A 622 -5.80 19.20 32.30
C LYS A 622 -4.95 18.11 32.94
N SER A 623 -5.57 16.97 33.28
CA SER A 623 -4.85 15.85 33.90
C SER A 623 -3.78 15.28 32.96
N ALA A 624 -4.09 15.15 31.67
CA ALA A 624 -3.14 14.72 30.65
C ALA A 624 -2.00 15.74 30.50
N LEU A 625 -2.29 17.04 30.46
CA LEU A 625 -1.28 18.10 30.37
C LEU A 625 -0.33 18.07 31.58
N LEU A 626 -0.85 17.91 32.80
CA LEU A 626 -0.03 17.78 34.00
C LEU A 626 0.87 16.53 33.97
N GLN A 627 0.36 15.40 33.48
CA GLN A 627 1.17 14.20 33.28
C GLN A 627 2.29 14.43 32.26
N LEU A 628 2.02 15.14 31.17
CA LEU A 628 3.04 15.51 30.18
C LEU A 628 4.08 16.46 30.80
N CYS A 629 3.67 17.47 31.56
CA CYS A 629 4.58 18.38 32.28
C CYS A 629 5.53 17.61 33.20
N ALA A 630 4.99 16.66 33.97
CA ALA A 630 5.79 15.80 34.84
C ALA A 630 6.75 14.90 34.04
N ALA A 631 6.30 14.33 32.94
CA ALA A 631 7.12 13.45 32.09
C ALA A 631 8.33 14.17 31.46
N TYR A 632 8.17 15.45 31.09
CA TYR A 632 9.24 16.25 30.47
C TYR A 632 9.92 17.25 31.41
N ASN A 633 9.68 17.17 32.74
CA ASN A 633 10.27 18.07 33.75
C ASN A 633 10.11 19.57 33.45
N ALA A 634 8.92 19.99 33.05
CA ALA A 634 8.63 21.38 32.73
C ALA A 634 7.46 21.90 33.55
N ASN A 635 7.54 23.18 33.93
CA ASN A 635 6.50 23.84 34.70
C ASN A 635 5.81 24.95 33.89
N ILE A 636 4.49 24.87 33.79
CA ILE A 636 3.65 25.81 33.03
C ILE A 636 2.85 26.72 33.99
N VAL A 637 2.81 26.41 35.29
CA VAL A 637 2.06 27.16 36.32
C VAL A 637 2.95 27.52 37.50
#